data_AF-A5DP98-F1
#
_entry.id   AF-A5DP98-F1
#
_cell.length_a   1.000
_cell.length_b   1.000
_cell.length_c   1.000
_cell.angle_alpha   90.00
_cell.angle_beta   90.00
_cell.angle_gamma   90.00
#
_symmetry.space_group_name_H-M   'P 1'
#
loop_
_entity.id
_entity.type
_entity.pdbx_description
1 polymer ?
#
loop_
_entity_poly.entity_id
_entity_poly.type
_entity_poly.pdbx_seq_one_letter_code
_entity_poly.pdbx_strand_id
1 'polypeptide(L)'
;MGSKAQTAKRASESHSNGKSKKAKTAEKPVEPESEEESSVSEESSSEDDPDDVESEEESDELDNSDDQDDSEDKADNSNDDSDEEDRQNGDNDEDEESSEVDPNKKSSKEQHAEQRKLLAERKMQRKSGAEVQQIKSLWEKLRVKKPAPPKEVREKLTNEIWNLAQDIVLDLVMKHDASRVVQTLVKYASKERRDVIVKSLEGNYYQLATSSYGKYLLVKLLHYGSKESRALIVNELHGKLRKLMRHKEGAYVVEDLYVLYSTNEQKQQMIREFWGSEYAVFRDSGKGKTILDVVNESAEKRQLIMTNLIGTITAAVDKGSTGFQILHAAMKDYISVLVSDVEKYDSDIRTFIDLLAEQFAELVHTQEGCEVAASLIALANAKERKVIIKSLKAHGKELVKNEYGNIVLITLFMSVDDTVLLHKAFTAELINEEDIASLLGDKFARRPFLYLLKGLDGRYFSPLVQKDLKKYEALAYEKTSKKPQEQRRMELSEKALPLLYSTILATVDSGSFDSILSSNMAAQTMTEIILTTSENDEINTNLRPKLIDAIFAACVEGDILEDYHLINKVPFISRSLKALIQGNEFKWDNEKKKLTTNKDCVKISGVGPELATRIVEHVLANDALVDWSRGQGSFVLVSSYEVLQQSKDSKFKDLKASLKKVRKQLVEDRDNKGAQLLVKLIN
;
A
#
# COMPACT_ATOMS: atom_id res chain seq x y z
N MET A 1 53.91 -7.81 19.90
CA MET A 1 54.75 -7.54 21.09
C MET A 1 53.96 -6.63 22.00
N GLY A 2 53.64 -7.10 23.21
CA GLY A 2 52.59 -6.53 24.05
C GLY A 2 53.06 -5.52 25.10
N SER A 3 52.08 -4.98 25.82
CA SER A 3 52.03 -4.72 27.27
C SER A 3 50.81 -3.82 27.54
N LYS A 4 49.73 -4.33 28.16
CA LYS A 4 49.29 -4.08 29.57
C LYS A 4 49.19 -2.59 29.93
N ALA A 5 48.11 -2.07 30.53
CA ALA A 5 47.58 -2.53 31.80
C ALA A 5 46.15 -2.04 32.11
N GLN A 6 45.57 -2.72 33.10
CA GLN A 6 44.22 -2.72 33.63
C GLN A 6 44.12 -1.83 34.90
N THR A 7 42.95 -1.19 35.06
CA THR A 7 42.20 -0.91 36.32
C THR A 7 42.80 -0.14 37.50
N ALA A 8 42.05 0.87 37.98
CA ALA A 8 41.79 1.10 39.41
C ALA A 8 40.44 1.84 39.64
N LYS A 9 39.62 1.29 40.57
CA LYS A 9 38.33 1.78 41.11
C LYS A 9 38.54 2.60 42.40
N ARG A 10 37.66 3.58 42.67
CA ARG A 10 37.01 3.98 43.96
C ARG A 10 36.29 5.34 43.75
N ALA A 11 34.95 5.50 43.87
CA ALA A 11 34.10 5.63 45.09
C ALA A 11 34.71 6.60 46.11
N SER A 12 34.09 7.69 46.61
CA SER A 12 32.73 8.10 47.01
C SER A 12 32.70 9.66 47.05
N GLU A 13 31.63 10.47 47.18
CA GLU A 13 30.52 10.50 48.13
C GLU A 13 29.35 11.36 47.62
N SER A 14 28.18 10.99 48.12
CA SER A 14 26.87 11.63 48.08
C SER A 14 26.77 12.90 48.93
N HIS A 15 25.93 13.86 48.51
CA HIS A 15 24.94 14.49 49.40
C HIS A 15 23.67 14.91 48.65
N SER A 16 22.56 14.74 49.37
CA SER A 16 21.16 14.73 48.97
C SER A 16 20.41 16.01 49.30
N ASN A 17 19.42 16.37 48.50
CA ASN A 17 18.05 16.84 48.86
C ASN A 17 17.39 17.37 47.57
N GLY A 18 16.17 17.06 47.14
CA GLY A 18 15.03 16.42 47.77
C GLY A 18 13.76 17.24 47.48
N LYS A 19 12.82 16.71 46.68
CA LYS A 19 11.37 16.60 46.97
C LYS A 19 10.49 16.58 45.71
N SER A 20 9.81 15.45 45.57
CA SER A 20 8.69 15.13 44.70
C SER A 20 7.35 15.26 45.47
N LYS A 21 6.26 15.55 44.77
CA LYS A 21 4.87 15.34 45.24
C LYS A 21 4.03 14.71 44.12
N LYS A 22 3.42 13.56 44.45
CA LYS A 22 2.45 12.78 43.68
C LYS A 22 1.02 13.35 43.79
N ALA A 23 0.19 13.14 42.77
CA ALA A 23 -1.28 13.15 42.82
C ALA A 23 -1.77 11.88 42.09
N LYS A 24 -2.33 10.89 42.81
CA LYS A 24 -3.76 10.61 43.08
C LYS A 24 -4.57 10.17 41.85
N THR A 25 -4.63 8.84 41.67
CA THR A 25 -5.59 8.08 40.88
C THR A 25 -6.89 7.88 41.67
N ALA A 26 -8.03 7.95 41.00
CA ALA A 26 -9.34 7.54 41.52
C ALA A 26 -10.02 6.63 40.49
N GLU A 27 -10.49 5.47 40.97
CA GLU A 27 -11.25 4.45 40.26
C GLU A 27 -12.64 4.92 39.83
N LYS A 28 -13.18 4.33 38.76
CA LYS A 28 -14.60 3.99 38.55
C LYS A 28 -14.77 3.06 37.32
N PRO A 29 -15.90 2.34 37.18
CA PRO A 29 -15.95 0.88 37.27
C PRO A 29 -16.32 0.15 35.94
N VAL A 30 -16.27 -1.19 36.02
CA VAL A 30 -16.56 -2.20 34.98
C VAL A 30 -18.06 -2.47 34.82
N GLU A 31 -18.46 -2.84 33.59
CA GLU A 31 -19.54 -3.77 33.13
C GLU A 31 -20.43 -3.17 32.01
N PRO A 32 -21.05 -3.98 31.13
CA PRO A 32 -20.58 -5.24 30.51
C PRO A 32 -20.80 -5.28 28.97
N GLU A 33 -20.29 -6.35 28.37
CA GLU A 33 -20.47 -6.77 26.98
C GLU A 33 -21.95 -7.05 26.65
N SER A 34 -22.37 -6.70 25.44
CA SER A 34 -23.61 -7.20 24.82
C SER A 34 -23.23 -7.91 23.53
N GLU A 35 -23.30 -9.24 23.58
CA GLU A 35 -23.47 -10.12 22.43
C GLU A 35 -24.87 -9.88 21.85
N GLU A 36 -24.99 -9.76 20.52
CA GLU A 36 -26.16 -10.26 19.79
C GLU A 36 -25.78 -10.45 18.30
N GLU A 37 -25.57 -11.74 17.98
CA GLU A 37 -26.06 -12.49 16.83
C GLU A 37 -26.30 -11.74 15.49
N SER A 38 -25.57 -12.16 14.44
CA SER A 38 -26.11 -12.09 13.07
C SER A 38 -26.06 -13.46 12.40
N SER A 39 -27.23 -13.89 11.95
CA SER A 39 -27.55 -15.15 11.32
C SER A 39 -27.34 -15.13 9.80
N VAL A 40 -26.96 -16.31 9.30
CA VAL A 40 -26.73 -16.82 7.94
C VAL A 40 -27.78 -16.45 6.85
N SER A 41 -27.32 -16.16 5.61
CA SER A 41 -27.71 -16.77 4.30
C SER A 41 -27.17 -15.94 3.13
N GLU A 42 -26.27 -16.47 2.29
CA GLU A 42 -26.45 -17.24 1.04
C GLU A 42 -26.94 -16.47 -0.20
N GLU A 43 -26.26 -16.77 -1.31
CA GLU A 43 -26.20 -16.10 -2.61
C GLU A 43 -27.49 -16.16 -3.45
N SER A 44 -27.75 -15.12 -4.28
CA SER A 44 -27.98 -15.31 -5.73
C SER A 44 -28.03 -13.99 -6.51
N SER A 45 -27.67 -14.13 -7.79
CA SER A 45 -27.46 -13.16 -8.88
C SER A 45 -28.72 -12.51 -9.47
N SER A 46 -28.62 -11.25 -9.96
CA SER A 46 -28.75 -10.86 -11.40
C SER A 46 -29.01 -9.35 -11.62
N GLU A 47 -28.24 -8.77 -12.56
CA GLU A 47 -28.57 -7.76 -13.60
C GLU A 47 -29.01 -6.30 -13.25
N ASP A 48 -28.13 -5.38 -13.66
CA ASP A 48 -28.26 -4.00 -14.19
C ASP A 48 -29.60 -3.23 -14.14
N ASP A 49 -29.61 -2.08 -13.44
CA ASP A 49 -29.96 -0.75 -14.02
C ASP A 49 -29.40 0.38 -13.11
N PRO A 50 -28.89 1.52 -13.64
CA PRO A 50 -28.23 2.56 -12.87
C PRO A 50 -29.13 3.79 -12.71
N ASP A 51 -29.63 4.05 -11.50
CA ASP A 51 -30.01 5.39 -11.01
C ASP A 51 -30.63 5.27 -9.61
N ASP A 52 -29.81 5.37 -8.57
CA ASP A 52 -30.12 6.08 -7.31
C ASP A 52 -28.91 5.97 -6.37
N VAL A 53 -28.11 7.03 -6.29
CA VAL A 53 -27.10 7.17 -5.24
C VAL A 53 -27.69 8.09 -4.20
N GLU A 54 -28.42 7.50 -3.24
CA GLU A 54 -28.65 8.15 -1.95
C GLU A 54 -27.30 8.33 -1.26
N SER A 55 -27.01 9.58 -0.93
CA SER A 55 -25.79 9.98 -0.24
C SER A 55 -25.85 9.51 1.22
N GLU A 56 -25.23 8.37 1.52
CA GLU A 56 -24.82 8.05 2.88
C GLU A 56 -23.52 8.78 3.22
N GLU A 57 -23.43 9.24 4.46
CA GLU A 57 -22.40 10.12 5.00
C GLU A 57 -21.03 9.43 5.06
N GLU A 58 -20.18 9.62 4.04
CA GLU A 58 -18.73 9.57 4.21
C GLU A 58 -18.26 10.93 4.75
N SER A 59 -18.35 11.10 6.07
CA SER A 59 -17.52 12.05 6.80
C SER A 59 -16.36 11.29 7.43
N ASP A 60 -15.14 11.86 7.37
CA ASP A 60 -14.17 11.89 8.50
C ASP A 60 -12.67 11.91 8.10
N GLU A 61 -12.28 11.94 6.81
CA GLU A 61 -10.84 12.06 6.48
C GLU A 61 -10.34 13.51 6.30
N LEU A 62 -11.11 14.41 5.67
CA LEU A 62 -10.67 15.80 5.44
C LEU A 62 -10.75 16.70 6.68
N ASP A 63 -11.62 16.38 7.65
CA ASP A 63 -11.75 17.15 8.90
C ASP A 63 -10.53 16.96 9.84
N ASN A 64 -9.75 15.88 9.66
CA ASN A 64 -8.49 15.65 10.40
C ASN A 64 -7.30 16.44 9.83
N SER A 65 -7.39 16.95 8.59
CA SER A 65 -6.34 17.81 8.00
C SER A 65 -6.32 19.22 8.61
N ASP A 66 -7.43 19.65 9.24
CA ASP A 66 -7.54 20.94 9.93
C ASP A 66 -6.74 20.97 11.27
N ASP A 67 -6.23 19.85 11.78
CA ASP A 67 -5.47 19.79 13.05
C ASP A 67 -3.94 19.89 12.88
N GLN A 68 -3.39 19.62 11.69
CA GLN A 68 -1.97 19.91 11.40
C GLN A 68 -1.73 21.41 11.12
N ASP A 69 -2.71 22.08 10.53
CA ASP A 69 -2.62 23.48 10.06
C ASP A 69 -2.64 24.51 11.21
N ASP A 70 -3.25 24.18 12.35
CA ASP A 70 -3.30 25.07 13.55
C ASP A 70 -1.96 25.10 14.32
N SER A 71 -1.06 24.15 14.08
CA SER A 71 0.26 24.12 14.74
C SER A 71 1.24 25.15 14.16
N GLU A 72 1.01 25.59 12.91
CA GLU A 72 1.80 26.64 12.23
C GLU A 72 1.36 28.06 12.64
N ASP A 73 0.13 28.25 13.13
CA ASP A 73 -0.45 29.55 13.54
C ASP A 73 0.27 30.17 14.77
N LYS A 74 1.09 29.39 15.50
CA LYS A 74 1.96 29.92 16.57
C LYS A 74 3.33 30.40 16.09
N ALA A 75 3.77 30.00 14.89
CA ALA A 75 5.07 30.38 14.34
C ALA A 75 4.97 31.57 13.37
N ASP A 76 3.83 31.76 12.71
CA ASP A 76 3.72 32.69 11.59
C ASP A 76 3.31 34.13 11.96
N ASN A 77 2.90 34.36 13.22
CA ASN A 77 2.54 35.69 13.70
C ASN A 77 3.75 36.63 13.94
N SER A 78 4.98 36.18 13.63
CA SER A 78 6.22 36.95 13.83
C SER A 78 6.98 37.35 12.56
N ASN A 79 6.60 36.90 11.36
CA ASN A 79 7.46 37.05 10.17
C ASN A 79 6.89 37.88 8.98
N ASP A 80 5.84 38.69 9.17
CA ASP A 80 5.19 39.51 8.11
C ASP A 80 6.04 40.71 7.58
N ASP A 81 7.37 40.70 7.70
CA ASP A 81 8.23 41.87 7.38
C ASP A 81 9.36 41.63 6.35
N SER A 82 9.52 40.46 5.72
CA SER A 82 10.75 40.16 4.96
C SER A 82 10.71 40.09 3.42
N ASP A 83 9.56 40.22 2.75
CA ASP A 83 9.49 39.90 1.30
C ASP A 83 9.28 41.08 0.33
N GLU A 84 9.68 42.31 0.68
CA GLU A 84 9.76 43.41 -0.31
C GLU A 84 11.07 44.22 -0.22
N GLU A 85 12.24 43.62 -0.43
CA GLU A 85 13.41 44.36 -0.96
C GLU A 85 14.24 43.48 -1.91
N ASP A 86 14.22 43.80 -3.21
CA ASP A 86 15.09 43.19 -4.23
C ASP A 86 16.23 44.17 -4.58
N ARG A 87 17.47 43.68 -4.41
CA ARG A 87 18.73 44.06 -5.09
C ARG A 87 19.31 45.47 -4.89
N GLN A 88 20.36 45.54 -4.07
CA GLN A 88 21.65 46.04 -4.53
C GLN A 88 22.81 45.40 -3.76
N ASN A 89 23.80 44.94 -4.53
CA ASN A 89 25.00 44.23 -4.10
C ASN A 89 26.06 45.25 -3.65
N GLY A 90 26.78 44.96 -2.57
CA GLY A 90 27.93 45.78 -2.13
C GLY A 90 28.57 45.28 -0.83
N ASP A 91 29.69 44.59 -0.99
CA ASP A 91 30.62 44.04 0.00
C ASP A 91 31.28 45.12 0.89
N ASN A 92 31.47 44.84 2.19
CA ASN A 92 32.73 44.91 2.96
C ASN A 92 32.55 45.14 4.48
N ASP A 93 33.08 44.18 5.24
CA ASP A 93 33.97 44.20 6.42
C ASP A 93 33.91 45.27 7.54
N GLU A 94 33.93 44.70 8.76
CA GLU A 94 34.61 45.08 10.03
C GLU A 94 34.59 46.55 10.51
N ASP A 95 34.00 46.79 11.69
CA ASP A 95 34.77 47.11 12.92
C ASP A 95 33.86 47.53 14.09
N GLU A 96 34.21 47.03 15.29
CA GLU A 96 33.73 47.54 16.58
C GLU A 96 34.39 48.90 16.84
N GLU A 97 33.61 49.99 16.90
CA GLU A 97 34.00 51.16 17.69
C GLU A 97 32.81 51.96 18.22
N SER A 98 32.94 52.35 19.48
CA SER A 98 32.01 53.15 20.27
C SER A 98 31.70 54.49 19.59
N SER A 99 30.41 54.78 19.37
CA SER A 99 29.95 56.13 19.05
C SER A 99 28.70 56.50 19.83
N GLU A 100 28.69 57.75 20.27
CA GLU A 100 27.72 58.42 21.13
C GLU A 100 26.28 58.18 20.68
N VAL A 101 25.41 57.88 21.65
CA VAL A 101 23.96 57.79 21.42
C VAL A 101 23.44 59.20 21.16
N ASP A 102 23.27 59.54 19.87
CA ASP A 102 22.50 60.69 19.43
C ASP A 102 21.10 60.65 20.07
N PRO A 103 20.68 61.65 20.87
CA PRO A 103 19.39 61.67 21.54
C PRO A 103 18.18 61.64 20.60
N ASN A 104 18.40 61.75 19.29
CA ASN A 104 17.36 61.83 18.28
C ASN A 104 17.24 60.57 17.39
N LYS A 105 17.99 59.49 17.70
CA LYS A 105 17.89 58.21 16.97
C LYS A 105 16.84 57.31 17.65
N LYS A 106 15.64 57.23 17.05
CA LYS A 106 14.51 56.39 17.53
C LYS A 106 14.98 54.96 17.80
N SER A 107 14.54 54.38 18.92
CA SER A 107 14.84 52.99 19.28
C SER A 107 14.36 52.02 18.20
N SER A 108 15.08 50.93 17.94
CA SER A 108 14.64 49.86 17.00
C SER A 108 13.18 49.42 17.27
N LYS A 109 12.76 49.41 18.54
CA LYS A 109 11.38 49.08 18.93
C LYS A 109 10.35 50.15 18.53
N GLU A 110 10.74 51.42 18.54
CA GLU A 110 9.89 52.53 18.08
C GLU A 110 9.80 52.56 16.56
N GLN A 111 10.90 52.24 15.86
CA GLN A 111 10.92 52.11 14.41
C GLN A 111 10.02 50.96 13.93
N HIS A 112 10.08 49.77 14.56
CA HIS A 112 9.15 48.67 14.26
C HIS A 112 7.69 49.01 14.59
N ALA A 113 7.44 49.75 15.68
CA ALA A 113 6.09 50.18 16.03
C ALA A 113 5.52 51.18 15.01
N GLU A 114 6.36 52.11 14.53
CA GLU A 114 5.99 53.09 13.52
C GLU A 114 5.82 52.45 12.14
N GLN A 115 6.66 51.48 11.78
CA GLN A 115 6.55 50.68 10.57
C GLN A 115 5.28 49.80 10.58
N ARG A 116 4.95 49.13 11.69
CA ARG A 116 3.67 48.42 11.87
C ARG A 116 2.47 49.35 11.73
N LYS A 117 2.56 50.57 12.27
CA LYS A 117 1.48 51.56 12.21
C LYS A 117 1.27 52.08 10.78
N LEU A 118 2.36 52.37 10.07
CA LEU A 118 2.35 52.73 8.64
C LEU A 118 1.83 51.60 7.77
N LEU A 119 2.21 50.34 8.03
CA LEU A 119 1.70 49.17 7.32
C LEU A 119 0.20 48.97 7.58
N ALA A 120 -0.26 49.14 8.82
CA ALA A 120 -1.69 49.08 9.16
C ALA A 120 -2.48 50.21 8.45
N GLU A 121 -1.93 51.42 8.42
CA GLU A 121 -2.54 52.58 7.76
C GLU A 121 -2.59 52.40 6.23
N ARG A 122 -1.51 51.85 5.63
CA ARG A 122 -1.49 51.43 4.22
C ARG A 122 -2.47 50.30 3.94
N LYS A 123 -2.59 49.29 4.81
CA LYS A 123 -3.57 48.19 4.69
C LYS A 123 -5.02 48.72 4.73
N MET A 124 -5.29 49.76 5.52
CA MET A 124 -6.60 50.44 5.60
C MET A 124 -6.92 51.34 4.41
N GLN A 125 -5.91 51.92 3.76
CA GLN A 125 -6.08 52.76 2.57
C GLN A 125 -6.19 51.97 1.25
N ARG A 126 -5.96 50.65 1.28
CA ARG A 126 -6.19 49.77 0.13
C ARG A 126 -7.69 49.62 -0.16
N LYS A 127 -8.01 49.30 -1.41
CA LYS A 127 -9.38 48.97 -1.85
C LYS A 127 -9.97 47.88 -0.92
N SER A 128 -11.13 48.16 -0.34
CA SER A 128 -11.85 47.30 0.63
C SER A 128 -11.10 46.96 1.93
N GLY A 129 -10.12 47.77 2.35
CA GLY A 129 -9.33 47.53 3.57
C GLY A 129 -10.18 47.48 4.87
N ALA A 130 -11.11 48.42 5.03
CA ALA A 130 -12.00 48.48 6.20
C ALA A 130 -12.97 47.28 6.28
N GLU A 131 -13.54 46.87 5.14
CA GLU A 131 -14.42 45.71 5.03
C GLU A 131 -13.69 44.42 5.41
N VAL A 132 -12.45 44.25 4.92
CA VAL A 132 -11.62 43.08 5.23
C VAL A 132 -11.31 42.98 6.73
N GLN A 133 -11.04 44.10 7.40
CA GLN A 133 -10.79 44.09 8.84
C GLN A 133 -12.04 43.70 9.64
N GLN A 134 -13.21 44.20 9.23
CA GLN A 134 -14.48 43.82 9.85
C GLN A 134 -14.78 42.33 9.64
N ILE A 135 -14.58 41.84 8.42
CA ILE A 135 -14.72 40.42 8.05
C ILE A 135 -13.83 39.53 8.92
N LYS A 136 -12.56 39.90 9.10
CA LYS A 136 -11.63 39.15 9.96
C LYS A 136 -12.10 39.11 11.41
N SER A 137 -12.57 40.23 11.96
CA SER A 137 -13.09 40.27 13.32
C SER A 137 -14.29 39.33 13.53
N LEU A 138 -15.16 39.20 12.53
CA LEU A 138 -16.25 38.24 12.55
C LEU A 138 -15.75 36.80 12.39
N TRP A 139 -14.79 36.57 11.49
CA TRP A 139 -14.19 35.25 11.26
C TRP A 139 -13.46 34.70 12.48
N GLU A 140 -12.75 35.53 13.24
CA GLU A 140 -12.10 35.13 14.50
C GLU A 140 -13.11 34.54 15.51
N LYS A 141 -14.33 35.09 15.55
CA LYS A 141 -15.42 34.55 16.38
C LYS A 141 -15.99 33.25 15.81
N LEU A 142 -16.03 33.14 14.48
CA LEU A 142 -16.55 31.97 13.77
C LEU A 142 -15.61 30.76 13.88
N ARG A 143 -14.30 30.97 13.85
CA ARG A 143 -13.29 29.90 13.79
C ARG A 143 -12.98 29.24 15.14
N VAL A 144 -13.55 29.73 16.24
CA VAL A 144 -13.30 29.17 17.59
C VAL A 144 -13.75 27.71 17.63
N LYS A 145 -12.82 26.78 17.93
CA LYS A 145 -13.14 25.33 18.04
C LYS A 145 -13.59 24.91 19.44
N LYS A 146 -13.19 25.61 20.52
CA LYS A 146 -13.43 25.19 21.91
C LYS A 146 -13.86 26.33 22.86
N PRO A 147 -15.14 26.38 23.31
CA PRO A 147 -16.28 25.66 22.75
C PRO A 147 -16.63 26.21 21.35
N ALA A 148 -17.00 25.34 20.43
CA ALA A 148 -17.44 25.77 19.10
C ALA A 148 -18.73 26.62 19.19
N PRO A 149 -18.89 27.64 18.34
CA PRO A 149 -20.13 28.41 18.28
C PRO A 149 -21.34 27.50 18.02
N PRO A 150 -22.46 27.68 18.75
CA PRO A 150 -23.72 27.02 18.46
C PRO A 150 -24.17 27.25 17.01
N LYS A 151 -24.94 26.32 16.44
CA LYS A 151 -25.35 26.36 15.03
C LYS A 151 -25.99 27.69 14.62
N GLU A 152 -26.88 28.24 15.44
CA GLU A 152 -27.55 29.53 15.19
C GLU A 152 -26.55 30.71 15.15
N VAL A 153 -25.57 30.72 16.07
CA VAL A 153 -24.52 31.75 16.12
C VAL A 153 -23.60 31.63 14.91
N ARG A 154 -23.25 30.39 14.55
CA ARG A 154 -22.45 30.10 13.36
C ARG A 154 -23.13 30.61 12.10
N GLU A 155 -24.40 30.28 11.92
CA GLU A 155 -25.20 30.70 10.76
C GLU A 155 -25.32 32.23 10.70
N LYS A 156 -25.56 32.89 11.84
CA LYS A 156 -25.58 34.36 11.93
C LYS A 156 -24.24 34.98 11.53
N LEU A 157 -23.13 34.49 12.09
CA LEU A 157 -21.79 34.98 11.75
C LEU A 157 -21.44 34.73 10.28
N THR A 158 -21.74 33.54 9.75
CA THR A 158 -21.56 33.21 8.33
C THR A 158 -22.38 34.13 7.43
N ASN A 159 -23.62 34.47 7.80
CA ASN A 159 -24.48 35.41 7.07
C ASN A 159 -23.91 36.84 7.09
N GLU A 160 -23.45 37.33 8.23
CA GLU A 160 -22.83 38.65 8.35
C GLU A 160 -21.53 38.75 7.53
N ILE A 161 -20.67 37.73 7.61
CA ILE A 161 -19.44 37.65 6.81
C ILE A 161 -19.78 37.60 5.32
N TRP A 162 -20.77 36.79 4.91
CA TRP A 162 -21.19 36.68 3.52
C TRP A 162 -21.61 38.03 2.93
N ASN A 163 -22.46 38.78 3.63
CA ASN A 163 -22.96 40.07 3.15
C ASN A 163 -21.85 41.10 2.92
N LEU A 164 -20.76 41.02 3.68
CA LEU A 164 -19.58 41.88 3.51
C LEU A 164 -18.61 41.34 2.45
N ALA A 165 -18.58 40.03 2.24
CA ALA A 165 -17.57 39.37 1.41
C ALA A 165 -18.00 39.17 -0.05
N GLN A 166 -19.29 39.06 -0.34
CA GLN A 166 -19.80 38.59 -1.64
C GLN A 166 -19.33 39.42 -2.86
N ASP A 167 -19.10 40.72 -2.69
CA ASP A 167 -18.66 41.62 -3.77
C ASP A 167 -17.13 41.78 -3.86
N ILE A 168 -16.40 41.21 -2.90
CA ILE A 168 -14.94 41.33 -2.76
C ILE A 168 -14.24 39.98 -2.60
N VAL A 169 -14.89 38.89 -3.02
CA VAL A 169 -14.38 37.52 -2.84
C VAL A 169 -12.98 37.38 -3.42
N LEU A 170 -12.74 37.79 -4.66
CA LEU A 170 -11.42 37.71 -5.29
C LEU A 170 -10.34 38.47 -4.47
N ASP A 171 -10.66 39.68 -4.01
CA ASP A 171 -9.75 40.49 -3.19
C ASP A 171 -9.44 39.83 -1.83
N LEU A 172 -10.38 39.07 -1.26
CA LEU A 172 -10.16 38.30 -0.02
C LEU A 172 -9.29 37.07 -0.29
N VAL A 173 -9.52 36.35 -1.37
CA VAL A 173 -8.78 35.13 -1.70
C VAL A 173 -7.32 35.42 -2.04
N MET A 174 -7.06 36.52 -2.75
CA MET A 174 -5.70 36.92 -3.14
C MET A 174 -4.87 37.47 -1.98
N LYS A 175 -5.47 37.72 -0.81
CA LYS A 175 -4.77 38.15 0.40
C LYS A 175 -4.43 36.94 1.27
N HIS A 176 -3.14 36.79 1.59
CA HIS A 176 -2.60 35.71 2.43
C HIS A 176 -3.42 35.50 3.71
N ASP A 177 -3.73 36.59 4.42
CA ASP A 177 -4.38 36.58 5.72
C ASP A 177 -5.93 36.58 5.68
N ALA A 178 -6.54 36.51 4.48
CA ALA A 178 -8.00 36.51 4.33
C ALA A 178 -8.56 35.33 3.51
N SER A 179 -7.71 34.54 2.85
CA SER A 179 -8.11 33.35 2.07
C SER A 179 -8.88 32.32 2.93
N ARG A 180 -8.45 32.09 4.18
CA ARG A 180 -9.11 31.18 5.15
C ARG A 180 -10.55 31.59 5.48
N VAL A 181 -10.87 32.88 5.39
CA VAL A 181 -12.25 33.36 5.55
C VAL A 181 -13.14 32.77 4.46
N VAL A 182 -12.71 32.87 3.20
CA VAL A 182 -13.49 32.36 2.06
C VAL A 182 -13.59 30.84 2.11
N GLN A 183 -12.52 30.15 2.51
CA GLN A 183 -12.58 28.70 2.74
C GLN A 183 -13.63 28.32 3.80
N THR A 184 -13.71 29.09 4.89
CA THR A 184 -14.71 28.88 5.96
C THR A 184 -16.12 29.19 5.46
N LEU A 185 -16.29 30.22 4.63
CA LEU A 185 -17.55 30.50 3.97
C LEU A 185 -17.96 29.33 3.07
N VAL A 186 -17.07 28.78 2.25
CA VAL A 186 -17.38 27.63 1.39
C VAL A 186 -17.86 26.43 2.22
N LYS A 187 -17.24 26.16 3.39
CA LYS A 187 -17.65 25.08 4.29
C LYS A 187 -19.09 25.25 4.79
N TYR A 188 -19.45 26.43 5.27
CA TYR A 188 -20.74 26.65 5.96
C TYR A 188 -21.85 27.32 5.12
N ALA A 189 -21.54 27.84 3.94
CA ALA A 189 -22.53 28.53 3.11
C ALA A 189 -23.45 27.54 2.37
N SER A 190 -24.63 28.04 1.97
CA SER A 190 -25.56 27.31 1.12
C SER A 190 -25.00 27.08 -0.28
N LYS A 191 -25.60 26.16 -1.03
CA LYS A 191 -25.17 25.81 -2.39
C LYS A 191 -25.16 27.02 -3.31
N GLU A 192 -26.18 27.88 -3.23
CA GLU A 192 -26.32 29.08 -4.06
C GLU A 192 -25.16 30.06 -3.82
N ARG A 193 -24.76 30.25 -2.56
CA ARG A 193 -23.63 31.11 -2.20
C ARG A 193 -22.30 30.54 -2.68
N ARG A 194 -22.12 29.22 -2.58
CA ARG A 194 -20.93 28.54 -3.13
C ARG A 194 -20.84 28.76 -4.64
N ASP A 195 -21.95 28.63 -5.37
CA ASP A 195 -21.97 28.89 -6.81
C ASP A 195 -21.65 30.35 -7.15
N VAL A 196 -22.07 31.32 -6.31
CA VAL A 196 -21.66 32.73 -6.45
C VAL A 196 -20.16 32.89 -6.20
N ILE A 197 -19.60 32.26 -5.17
CA ILE A 197 -18.14 32.28 -4.90
C ILE A 197 -17.39 31.73 -6.12
N VAL A 198 -17.81 30.59 -6.66
CA VAL A 198 -17.20 29.97 -7.84
C VAL A 198 -17.21 30.96 -9.00
N LYS A 199 -18.37 31.51 -9.38
CA LYS A 199 -18.49 32.49 -10.47
C LYS A 199 -17.64 33.75 -10.25
N SER A 200 -17.54 34.23 -9.01
CA SER A 200 -16.74 35.43 -8.70
C SER A 200 -15.23 35.22 -8.89
N LEU A 201 -14.77 33.97 -8.94
CA LEU A 201 -13.38 33.58 -9.10
C LEU A 201 -13.05 33.12 -10.53
N GLU A 202 -14.03 33.10 -11.43
CA GLU A 202 -13.85 32.75 -12.84
C GLU A 202 -12.77 33.64 -13.49
N GLY A 203 -11.92 33.02 -14.31
CA GLY A 203 -10.73 33.61 -14.91
C GLY A 203 -9.47 33.57 -14.04
N ASN A 204 -9.58 33.19 -12.76
CA ASN A 204 -8.48 33.23 -11.80
C ASN A 204 -8.08 31.85 -11.25
N TYR A 205 -8.71 30.73 -11.67
CA TYR A 205 -8.42 29.43 -11.04
C TYR A 205 -6.99 28.96 -11.24
N TYR A 206 -6.35 29.30 -12.37
CA TYR A 206 -4.93 28.99 -12.56
C TYR A 206 -4.07 29.68 -11.51
N GLN A 207 -4.33 30.96 -11.24
CA GLN A 207 -3.60 31.73 -10.22
C GLN A 207 -3.82 31.14 -8.82
N LEU A 208 -5.06 30.73 -8.53
CA LEU A 208 -5.39 30.04 -7.28
C LEU A 208 -4.67 28.70 -7.17
N ALA A 209 -4.65 27.89 -8.23
CA ALA A 209 -3.99 26.59 -8.24
C ALA A 209 -2.46 26.70 -8.03
N THR A 210 -1.86 27.80 -8.48
CA THR A 210 -0.42 28.07 -8.26
C THR A 210 -0.12 28.82 -6.97
N SER A 211 -1.13 29.18 -6.16
CA SER A 211 -0.95 29.91 -4.91
C SER A 211 -0.85 28.96 -3.73
N SER A 212 0.11 29.22 -2.82
CA SER A 212 0.26 28.47 -1.56
C SER A 212 -1.01 28.46 -0.71
N TYR A 213 -1.85 29.50 -0.81
CA TYR A 213 -3.11 29.63 -0.07
C TYR A 213 -4.33 29.33 -0.96
N GLY A 214 -4.29 29.79 -2.22
CA GLY A 214 -5.39 29.64 -3.15
C GLY A 214 -5.72 28.19 -3.50
N LYS A 215 -4.72 27.29 -3.50
CA LYS A 215 -4.92 25.86 -3.81
C LYS A 215 -5.94 25.22 -2.87
N TYR A 216 -5.89 25.53 -1.57
CA TYR A 216 -6.78 24.95 -0.58
C TYR A 216 -8.23 25.40 -0.78
N LEU A 217 -8.42 26.67 -1.16
CA LEU A 217 -9.75 27.13 -1.54
C LEU A 217 -10.25 26.39 -2.78
N LEU A 218 -9.40 26.22 -3.80
CA LEU A 218 -9.79 25.55 -5.03
C LEU A 218 -10.22 24.09 -4.76
N VAL A 219 -9.48 23.36 -3.92
CA VAL A 219 -9.86 22.01 -3.47
C VAL A 219 -11.20 22.01 -2.74
N LYS A 220 -11.44 22.99 -1.84
CA LYS A 220 -12.75 23.14 -1.17
C LYS A 220 -13.88 23.46 -2.16
N LEU A 221 -13.65 24.28 -3.17
CA LEU A 221 -14.64 24.57 -4.20
C LEU A 221 -14.95 23.34 -5.05
N LEU A 222 -13.96 22.50 -5.34
CA LEU A 222 -14.17 21.22 -6.02
C LEU A 222 -14.98 20.25 -5.13
N HIS A 223 -14.65 20.17 -3.84
CA HIS A 223 -15.36 19.29 -2.91
C HIS A 223 -16.83 19.72 -2.68
N TYR A 224 -17.06 20.97 -2.27
CA TYR A 224 -18.38 21.48 -1.87
C TYR A 224 -19.22 22.06 -3.02
N GLY A 225 -18.62 22.25 -4.19
CA GLY A 225 -19.27 22.84 -5.36
C GLY A 225 -20.27 21.91 -6.03
N SER A 226 -21.23 22.53 -6.72
CA SER A 226 -22.17 21.82 -7.61
C SER A 226 -21.45 21.15 -8.79
N LYS A 227 -22.15 20.25 -9.51
CA LYS A 227 -21.61 19.63 -10.73
C LYS A 227 -21.22 20.68 -11.77
N GLU A 228 -22.03 21.73 -11.89
CA GLU A 228 -21.82 22.87 -12.77
C GLU A 228 -20.59 23.68 -12.36
N SER A 229 -20.46 23.97 -11.05
CA SER A 229 -19.29 24.66 -10.49
C SER A 229 -17.98 23.89 -10.72
N ARG A 230 -17.98 22.58 -10.50
CA ARG A 230 -16.82 21.72 -10.79
C ARG A 230 -16.47 21.73 -12.28
N ALA A 231 -17.47 21.60 -13.15
CA ALA A 231 -17.27 21.63 -14.59
C ALA A 231 -16.67 22.97 -15.06
N LEU A 232 -17.10 24.09 -14.48
CA LEU A 232 -16.56 25.42 -14.76
C LEU A 232 -15.05 25.48 -14.43
N ILE A 233 -14.68 25.07 -13.21
CA ILE A 233 -13.27 25.02 -12.77
C ILE A 233 -12.43 24.13 -13.69
N VAL A 234 -12.87 22.88 -13.93
CA VAL A 234 -12.17 21.92 -14.79
C VAL A 234 -11.98 22.49 -16.20
N ASN A 235 -13.01 23.12 -16.76
CA ASN A 235 -12.96 23.68 -18.11
C ASN A 235 -11.98 24.85 -18.24
N GLU A 236 -11.79 25.66 -17.20
CA GLU A 236 -10.85 26.78 -17.22
C GLU A 236 -9.38 26.36 -17.02
N LEU A 237 -9.17 25.29 -16.25
CA LEU A 237 -7.85 24.72 -15.99
C LEU A 237 -7.36 23.84 -17.16
N HIS A 238 -8.28 23.33 -17.97
CA HIS A 238 -7.96 22.65 -19.21
C HIS A 238 -7.04 23.48 -20.11
N GLY A 239 -6.05 22.83 -20.72
CA GLY A 239 -5.01 23.47 -21.52
C GLY A 239 -3.87 24.10 -20.69
N LYS A 240 -3.97 24.05 -19.36
CA LYS A 240 -2.95 24.52 -18.41
C LYS A 240 -2.45 23.41 -17.47
N LEU A 241 -3.02 22.21 -17.51
CA LEU A 241 -2.67 21.07 -16.65
C LEU A 241 -1.19 20.72 -16.77
N ARG A 242 -0.62 20.73 -17.98
CA ARG A 242 0.82 20.47 -18.15
C ARG A 242 1.70 21.50 -17.43
N LYS A 243 1.27 22.77 -17.41
CA LYS A 243 1.98 23.84 -16.69
C LYS A 243 1.81 23.68 -15.18
N LEU A 244 0.60 23.37 -14.73
CA LEU A 244 0.28 23.13 -13.32
C LEU A 244 1.03 21.93 -12.76
N MET A 245 1.14 20.84 -13.52
CA MET A 245 1.90 19.64 -13.13
C MET A 245 3.40 19.93 -12.90
N ARG A 246 3.92 20.98 -13.54
CA ARG A 246 5.30 21.47 -13.33
C ARG A 246 5.41 22.49 -12.21
N HIS A 247 4.32 22.82 -11.52
CA HIS A 247 4.29 23.78 -10.42
C HIS A 247 4.13 23.02 -9.10
N LYS A 248 4.91 23.39 -8.08
CA LYS A 248 4.91 22.70 -6.77
C LYS A 248 3.50 22.60 -6.19
N GLU A 249 2.79 23.73 -6.16
CA GLU A 249 1.42 23.78 -5.64
C GLU A 249 0.37 23.32 -6.66
N GLY A 250 0.64 23.54 -7.95
CA GLY A 250 -0.33 23.26 -9.01
C GLY A 250 -0.49 21.78 -9.27
N ALA A 251 0.57 21.00 -9.05
CA ALA A 251 0.56 19.55 -9.21
C ALA A 251 -0.45 18.89 -8.27
N TYR A 252 -0.57 19.35 -7.01
CA TYR A 252 -1.57 18.84 -6.06
C TYR A 252 -2.99 19.05 -6.57
N VAL A 253 -3.28 20.24 -7.11
CA VAL A 253 -4.59 20.53 -7.69
C VAL A 253 -4.89 19.63 -8.88
N VAL A 254 -3.89 19.38 -9.75
CA VAL A 254 -4.06 18.48 -10.90
C VAL A 254 -4.29 17.04 -10.45
N GLU A 255 -3.59 16.59 -9.41
CA GLU A 255 -3.76 15.26 -8.83
C GLU A 255 -5.16 15.09 -8.24
N ASP A 256 -5.63 16.03 -7.41
CA ASP A 256 -6.98 15.98 -6.84
C ASP A 256 -8.05 15.98 -7.94
N LEU A 257 -7.88 16.84 -8.95
CA LEU A 257 -8.75 16.86 -10.14
C LEU A 257 -8.78 15.51 -10.82
N TYR A 258 -7.62 14.87 -11.01
CA TYR A 258 -7.51 13.59 -11.66
C TYR A 258 -8.16 12.49 -10.83
N VAL A 259 -7.80 12.34 -9.55
CA VAL A 259 -8.20 11.21 -8.71
C VAL A 259 -9.66 11.30 -8.29
N LEU A 260 -10.11 12.47 -7.81
CA LEU A 260 -11.38 12.62 -7.08
C LEU A 260 -12.53 13.14 -7.95
N TYR A 261 -12.24 13.96 -8.96
CA TYR A 261 -13.27 14.76 -9.64
C TYR A 261 -13.44 14.46 -11.14
N SER A 262 -12.57 13.62 -11.72
CA SER A 262 -12.57 13.32 -13.15
C SER A 262 -13.15 11.94 -13.48
N THR A 263 -14.04 11.91 -14.46
CA THR A 263 -14.47 10.67 -15.13
C THR A 263 -13.33 10.02 -15.89
N ASN A 264 -13.48 8.75 -16.27
CA ASN A 264 -12.47 8.06 -17.08
C ASN A 264 -12.16 8.79 -18.40
N GLU A 265 -13.16 9.36 -19.07
CA GLU A 265 -12.93 10.12 -20.31
C GLU A 265 -12.13 11.41 -20.04
N GLN A 266 -12.44 12.11 -18.95
CA GLN A 266 -11.68 13.30 -18.52
C GLN A 266 -10.26 12.95 -18.12
N LYS A 267 -10.04 11.88 -17.33
CA LYS A 267 -8.69 11.38 -16.98
C LYS A 267 -7.84 11.16 -18.23
N GLN A 268 -8.40 10.46 -19.23
CA GLN A 268 -7.71 10.26 -20.50
C GLN A 268 -7.43 11.57 -21.23
N GLN A 269 -8.36 12.53 -21.23
CA GLN A 269 -8.12 13.85 -21.81
C GLN A 269 -6.99 14.60 -21.09
N MET A 270 -6.96 14.58 -19.76
CA MET A 270 -5.93 15.23 -18.95
C MET A 270 -4.53 14.68 -19.29
N ILE A 271 -4.40 13.35 -19.40
CA ILE A 271 -3.14 12.70 -19.79
C ILE A 271 -2.70 13.15 -21.19
N ARG A 272 -3.64 13.20 -22.16
CA ARG A 272 -3.34 13.65 -23.54
C ARG A 272 -2.78 15.07 -23.58
N GLU A 273 -3.17 15.95 -22.66
CA GLU A 273 -2.60 17.30 -22.60
C GLU A 273 -1.07 17.30 -22.42
N PHE A 274 -0.52 16.28 -21.77
CA PHE A 274 0.92 16.15 -21.56
C PHE A 274 1.67 15.76 -22.84
N TRP A 275 0.97 15.28 -23.87
CA TRP A 275 1.53 14.98 -25.18
C TRP A 275 1.92 16.25 -25.95
N GLY A 276 1.28 17.40 -25.67
CA GLY A 276 1.67 18.69 -26.26
C GLY A 276 0.52 19.68 -26.46
N SER A 277 0.86 20.85 -27.01
CA SER A 277 -0.08 21.96 -27.22
C SER A 277 -1.25 21.62 -28.12
N GLU A 278 -1.08 20.75 -29.13
CA GLU A 278 -2.18 20.27 -29.97
C GLU A 278 -3.29 19.64 -29.13
N TYR A 279 -2.94 18.73 -28.22
CA TYR A 279 -3.88 18.01 -27.36
C TYR A 279 -4.44 18.87 -26.22
N ALA A 280 -3.72 19.94 -25.86
CA ALA A 280 -4.16 20.94 -24.90
C ALA A 280 -5.23 21.88 -25.49
N VAL A 281 -5.17 22.17 -26.79
CA VAL A 281 -6.10 23.08 -27.47
C VAL A 281 -7.28 22.32 -28.06
N PHE A 282 -7.03 21.14 -28.63
CA PHE A 282 -8.03 20.33 -29.31
C PHE A 282 -8.37 19.09 -28.48
N ARG A 283 -9.43 19.15 -27.68
CA ARG A 283 -9.85 18.09 -26.72
C ARG A 283 -10.02 16.70 -27.34
N ASP A 284 -10.49 16.67 -28.58
CA ASP A 284 -10.76 15.44 -29.32
C ASP A 284 -9.53 14.90 -30.07
N SER A 285 -8.43 15.65 -30.13
CA SER A 285 -7.18 15.15 -30.72
C SER A 285 -6.70 13.92 -29.95
N GLY A 286 -6.43 12.84 -30.71
CA GLY A 286 -6.03 11.55 -30.14
C GLY A 286 -7.12 10.83 -29.35
N LYS A 287 -8.38 11.29 -29.35
CA LYS A 287 -9.47 10.61 -28.65
C LYS A 287 -9.67 9.19 -29.19
N GLY A 288 -9.75 8.22 -28.28
CA GLY A 288 -9.90 6.80 -28.62
C GLY A 288 -8.64 6.13 -29.17
N LYS A 289 -7.52 6.85 -29.25
CA LYS A 289 -6.22 6.31 -29.68
C LYS A 289 -5.31 6.09 -28.48
N THR A 290 -4.49 5.05 -28.53
CA THR A 290 -3.39 4.87 -27.58
C THR A 290 -2.24 5.80 -27.92
N ILE A 291 -1.32 6.01 -26.96
CA ILE A 291 -0.09 6.76 -27.23
C ILE A 291 0.69 6.17 -28.41
N LEU A 292 0.74 4.83 -28.53
CA LEU A 292 1.44 4.13 -29.61
C LEU A 292 0.82 4.42 -30.97
N ASP A 293 -0.52 4.44 -31.07
CA ASP A 293 -1.21 4.78 -32.32
C ASP A 293 -0.81 6.18 -32.80
N VAL A 294 -0.74 7.13 -31.88
CA VAL A 294 -0.46 8.54 -32.16
C VAL A 294 1.01 8.75 -32.54
N VAL A 295 1.97 8.18 -31.81
CA VAL A 295 3.40 8.34 -32.13
C VAL A 295 3.82 7.59 -33.39
N ASN A 296 3.01 6.64 -33.85
CA ASN A 296 3.24 5.92 -35.10
C ASN A 296 2.71 6.68 -36.33
N GLU A 297 1.90 7.73 -36.15
CA GLU A 297 1.42 8.56 -37.27
C GLU A 297 2.55 9.31 -37.97
N SER A 298 3.49 9.88 -37.20
CA SER A 298 4.67 10.56 -37.78
C SER A 298 5.85 10.62 -36.80
N ALA A 299 7.07 10.66 -37.35
CA ALA A 299 8.28 10.77 -36.56
C ALA A 299 8.40 12.11 -35.81
N GLU A 300 7.93 13.19 -36.42
CA GLU A 300 7.93 14.52 -35.82
C GLU A 300 6.98 14.60 -34.62
N LYS A 301 5.75 14.06 -34.75
CA LYS A 301 4.78 13.97 -33.66
C LYS A 301 5.36 13.17 -32.50
N ARG A 302 5.95 12.01 -32.78
CA ARG A 302 6.61 11.18 -31.77
C ARG A 302 7.69 11.95 -31.01
N GLN A 303 8.58 12.65 -31.70
CA GLN A 303 9.67 13.39 -31.06
C GLN A 303 9.10 14.49 -30.15
N LEU A 304 8.09 15.23 -30.62
CA LEU A 304 7.45 16.29 -29.84
C LEU A 304 6.77 15.73 -28.58
N ILE A 305 6.01 14.64 -28.72
CA ILE A 305 5.29 14.01 -27.61
C ILE A 305 6.27 13.46 -26.58
N MET A 306 7.30 12.74 -27.01
CA MET A 306 8.33 12.21 -26.10
C MET A 306 9.03 13.32 -25.34
N THR A 307 9.39 14.42 -26.01
CA THR A 307 10.03 15.60 -25.39
C THR A 307 9.10 16.26 -24.37
N ASN A 308 7.81 16.36 -24.69
CA ASN A 308 6.82 16.97 -23.80
C ASN A 308 6.54 16.13 -22.55
N LEU A 309 6.43 14.80 -22.71
CA LEU A 309 6.25 13.85 -21.63
C LEU A 309 7.44 13.87 -20.69
N ILE A 310 8.66 13.58 -21.16
CA ILE A 310 9.84 13.51 -20.29
C ILE A 310 10.10 14.85 -19.60
N GLY A 311 9.98 15.98 -20.31
CA GLY A 311 10.19 17.29 -19.69
C GLY A 311 9.12 17.67 -18.67
N THR A 312 7.92 17.07 -18.72
CA THR A 312 6.89 17.26 -17.68
C THR A 312 7.16 16.31 -16.52
N ILE A 313 7.53 15.06 -16.81
CA ILE A 313 7.87 14.06 -15.82
C ILE A 313 9.04 14.51 -14.96
N THR A 314 10.18 14.86 -15.56
CA THR A 314 11.37 15.36 -14.84
C THR A 314 11.02 16.55 -13.95
N ALA A 315 10.31 17.54 -14.49
CA ALA A 315 9.97 18.75 -13.73
C ALA A 315 9.01 18.51 -12.55
N ALA A 316 8.20 17.45 -12.60
CA ALA A 316 7.31 17.03 -11.52
C ALA A 316 8.07 16.18 -10.48
N VAL A 317 8.92 15.26 -10.94
CA VAL A 317 9.81 14.44 -10.10
C VAL A 317 10.73 15.32 -9.26
N ASP A 318 11.39 16.31 -9.89
CA ASP A 318 12.28 17.27 -9.22
C ASP A 318 11.58 18.12 -8.14
N LYS A 319 10.24 18.18 -8.18
CA LYS A 319 9.40 18.92 -7.23
C LYS A 319 8.74 18.02 -6.17
N GLY A 320 9.06 16.73 -6.15
CA GLY A 320 8.52 15.78 -5.17
C GLY A 320 7.07 15.39 -5.46
N SER A 321 6.66 15.38 -6.72
CA SER A 321 5.32 14.93 -7.14
C SER A 321 5.33 13.52 -7.74
N THR A 322 6.35 12.71 -7.44
CA THR A 322 6.55 11.40 -8.06
C THR A 322 5.40 10.46 -7.77
N GLY A 323 4.91 10.42 -6.52
CA GLY A 323 3.79 9.56 -6.12
C GLY A 323 2.39 9.90 -6.65
N PHE A 324 2.24 10.89 -7.53
CA PHE A 324 0.94 11.29 -8.07
C PHE A 324 0.44 10.33 -9.16
N GLN A 325 -0.82 9.92 -9.07
CA GLN A 325 -1.42 8.94 -9.99
C GLN A 325 -1.46 9.46 -11.43
N ILE A 326 -1.74 10.75 -11.64
CA ILE A 326 -1.70 11.32 -12.99
C ILE A 326 -0.30 11.28 -13.59
N LEU A 327 0.72 11.46 -12.74
CA LEU A 327 2.10 11.40 -13.18
C LEU A 327 2.48 9.95 -13.54
N HIS A 328 2.06 8.97 -12.75
CA HIS A 328 2.24 7.55 -13.08
C HIS A 328 1.59 7.18 -14.42
N ALA A 329 0.39 7.70 -14.71
CA ALA A 329 -0.27 7.50 -16.00
C ALA A 329 0.54 8.14 -17.16
N ALA A 330 1.11 9.32 -16.96
CA ALA A 330 1.99 9.96 -17.93
C ALA A 330 3.31 9.18 -18.14
N MET A 331 3.89 8.67 -17.05
CA MET A 331 5.07 7.81 -17.09
C MET A 331 4.77 6.50 -17.84
N LYS A 332 3.56 5.94 -17.67
CA LYS A 332 3.09 4.76 -18.40
C LYS A 332 3.01 5.01 -19.91
N ASP A 333 2.53 6.17 -20.34
CA ASP A 333 2.55 6.54 -21.75
C ASP A 333 3.99 6.63 -22.29
N TYR A 334 4.89 7.25 -21.54
CA TYR A 334 6.29 7.39 -21.92
C TYR A 334 6.99 6.02 -22.03
N ILE A 335 6.89 5.17 -21.01
CA ILE A 335 7.51 3.83 -21.01
C ILE A 335 6.91 2.92 -22.10
N SER A 336 5.64 3.09 -22.45
CA SER A 336 5.02 2.34 -23.57
C SER A 336 5.72 2.62 -24.90
N VAL A 337 6.11 3.88 -25.14
CA VAL A 337 6.88 4.24 -26.34
C VAL A 337 8.31 3.69 -26.25
N LEU A 338 8.97 3.80 -25.09
CA LEU A 338 10.33 3.28 -24.91
C LEU A 338 10.41 1.75 -25.15
N VAL A 339 9.44 1.00 -24.63
CA VAL A 339 9.38 -0.47 -24.77
C VAL A 339 9.04 -0.91 -26.20
N SER A 340 8.43 -0.03 -27.01
CA SER A 340 8.09 -0.38 -28.41
C SER A 340 9.31 -0.64 -29.30
N ASP A 341 10.47 -0.09 -28.94
CA ASP A 341 11.74 -0.29 -29.63
C ASP A 341 12.90 -0.03 -28.65
N VAL A 342 13.19 -1.04 -27.82
CA VAL A 342 14.16 -0.96 -26.71
C VAL A 342 15.58 -0.62 -27.20
N GLU A 343 15.96 -1.07 -28.39
CA GLU A 343 17.28 -0.78 -28.96
C GLU A 343 17.42 0.69 -29.33
N LYS A 344 16.40 1.23 -30.02
CA LYS A 344 16.38 2.64 -30.41
C LYS A 344 16.32 3.59 -29.22
N TYR A 345 15.58 3.22 -28.17
CA TYR A 345 15.33 4.07 -27.01
C TYR A 345 16.23 3.76 -25.81
N ASP A 346 17.31 2.98 -25.97
CA ASP A 346 18.16 2.56 -24.85
C ASP A 346 18.69 3.76 -24.04
N SER A 347 19.13 4.83 -24.71
CA SER A 347 19.61 6.03 -24.01
C SER A 347 18.52 6.69 -23.15
N ASP A 348 17.32 6.85 -23.71
CA ASP A 348 16.18 7.44 -22.99
C ASP A 348 15.76 6.56 -21.81
N ILE A 349 15.81 5.23 -21.99
CA ILE A 349 15.57 4.26 -20.90
C ILE A 349 16.58 4.45 -19.77
N ARG A 350 17.88 4.58 -20.05
CA ARG A 350 18.90 4.79 -19.01
C ARG A 350 18.67 6.10 -18.25
N THR A 351 18.39 7.18 -18.97
CA THR A 351 18.07 8.48 -18.35
C THR A 351 16.82 8.39 -17.48
N PHE A 352 15.79 7.68 -17.93
CA PHE A 352 14.55 7.56 -17.17
C PHE A 352 14.70 6.68 -15.92
N ILE A 353 15.50 5.61 -16.01
CA ILE A 353 15.88 4.81 -14.84
C ILE A 353 16.63 5.69 -13.83
N ASP A 354 17.63 6.47 -14.26
CA ASP A 354 18.43 7.33 -13.39
C ASP A 354 17.58 8.37 -12.66
N LEU A 355 16.65 9.02 -13.39
CA LEU A 355 15.69 9.98 -12.83
C LEU A 355 14.85 9.38 -11.69
N LEU A 356 14.43 8.14 -11.84
CA LEU A 356 13.50 7.50 -10.90
C LEU A 356 14.18 6.60 -9.87
N ALA A 357 15.45 6.23 -10.04
CA ALA A 357 16.09 5.11 -9.32
C ALA A 357 15.96 5.18 -7.79
N GLU A 358 15.95 6.38 -7.22
CA GLU A 358 15.81 6.60 -5.78
C GLU A 358 14.35 6.73 -5.31
N GLN A 359 13.41 6.94 -6.23
CA GLN A 359 11.99 7.24 -5.97
C GLN A 359 11.06 6.08 -6.32
N PHE A 360 11.58 4.89 -6.64
CA PHE A 360 10.78 3.70 -7.01
C PHE A 360 9.69 3.36 -5.98
N ALA A 361 9.95 3.60 -4.69
CA ALA A 361 8.98 3.38 -3.63
C ALA A 361 7.71 4.23 -3.77
N GLU A 362 7.79 5.40 -4.40
CA GLU A 362 6.63 6.26 -4.67
C GLU A 362 5.79 5.78 -5.86
N LEU A 363 6.23 4.79 -6.64
CA LEU A 363 5.48 4.31 -7.80
C LEU A 363 4.58 3.12 -7.47
N VAL A 364 4.91 2.38 -6.42
CA VAL A 364 4.41 1.01 -6.23
C VAL A 364 3.00 0.91 -5.64
N HIS A 365 2.34 2.03 -5.34
CA HIS A 365 0.97 2.03 -4.79
C HIS A 365 -0.14 2.14 -5.85
N THR A 366 0.19 2.21 -7.14
CA THR A 366 -0.77 2.31 -8.24
C THR A 366 -0.51 1.26 -9.31
N GLN A 367 -1.53 0.94 -10.12
CA GLN A 367 -1.39 0.02 -11.23
C GLN A 367 -0.41 0.54 -12.30
N GLU A 368 -0.56 1.81 -12.71
CA GLU A 368 0.28 2.46 -13.70
C GLU A 368 1.73 2.59 -13.22
N GLY A 369 1.93 3.02 -11.97
CA GLY A 369 3.26 3.17 -11.39
C GLY A 369 3.97 1.82 -11.22
N CYS A 370 3.25 0.76 -10.87
CA CYS A 370 3.78 -0.60 -10.87
C CYS A 370 4.20 -1.06 -12.28
N GLU A 371 3.40 -0.77 -13.31
CA GLU A 371 3.77 -1.12 -14.69
C GLU A 371 5.05 -0.39 -15.14
N VAL A 372 5.18 0.89 -14.78
CA VAL A 372 6.40 1.68 -15.01
C VAL A 372 7.58 1.06 -14.27
N ALA A 373 7.45 0.83 -12.95
CA ALA A 373 8.51 0.28 -12.13
C ALA A 373 8.97 -1.11 -12.62
N ALA A 374 8.03 -2.02 -12.89
CA ALA A 374 8.33 -3.37 -13.37
C ALA A 374 9.01 -3.36 -14.74
N SER A 375 8.56 -2.51 -15.67
CA SER A 375 9.17 -2.36 -16.99
C SER A 375 10.59 -1.81 -16.89
N LEU A 376 10.82 -0.79 -16.05
CA LEU A 376 12.14 -0.22 -15.82
C LEU A 376 13.09 -1.21 -15.13
N ILE A 377 12.63 -1.98 -14.15
CA ILE A 377 13.42 -3.05 -13.50
C ILE A 377 13.84 -4.11 -14.53
N ALA A 378 12.91 -4.52 -15.40
CA ALA A 378 13.20 -5.46 -16.48
C ALA A 378 14.27 -4.89 -17.44
N LEU A 379 14.16 -3.62 -17.81
CA LEU A 379 15.11 -2.95 -18.71
C LEU A 379 16.43 -2.52 -18.05
N ALA A 380 16.49 -2.47 -16.72
CA ALA A 380 17.66 -2.00 -15.97
C ALA A 380 18.83 -2.99 -16.04
N ASN A 381 20.05 -2.47 -16.10
CA ASN A 381 21.26 -3.28 -15.98
C ASN A 381 21.58 -3.61 -14.51
N ALA A 382 22.64 -4.42 -14.28
CA ALA A 382 23.00 -4.86 -12.94
C ALA A 382 23.35 -3.70 -11.97
N LYS A 383 23.95 -2.61 -12.46
CA LYS A 383 24.30 -1.44 -11.63
C LYS A 383 23.04 -0.68 -11.23
N GLU A 384 22.16 -0.43 -12.18
CA GLU A 384 20.88 0.26 -11.98
C GLU A 384 19.96 -0.52 -11.03
N ARG A 385 19.80 -1.83 -11.25
CA ARG A 385 19.01 -2.70 -10.36
C ARG A 385 19.51 -2.64 -8.92
N LYS A 386 20.83 -2.54 -8.71
CA LYS A 386 21.41 -2.39 -7.37
C LYS A 386 21.00 -1.08 -6.69
N VAL A 387 20.84 0.01 -7.44
CA VAL A 387 20.35 1.29 -6.90
C VAL A 387 18.87 1.17 -6.55
N ILE A 388 18.05 0.65 -7.48
CA ILE A 388 16.61 0.42 -7.27
C ILE A 388 16.36 -0.46 -6.03
N ILE A 389 17.10 -1.57 -5.89
CA ILE A 389 17.00 -2.47 -4.75
C ILE A 389 17.32 -1.74 -3.43
N LYS A 390 18.31 -0.85 -3.42
CA LYS A 390 18.66 -0.09 -2.22
C LYS A 390 17.56 0.89 -1.81
N SER A 391 16.95 1.59 -2.78
CA SER A 391 15.81 2.48 -2.53
C SER A 391 14.63 1.69 -1.97
N LEU A 392 14.25 0.59 -2.63
CA LEU A 392 13.10 -0.23 -2.22
C LEU A 392 13.31 -0.99 -0.90
N LYS A 393 14.56 -1.32 -0.54
CA LYS A 393 14.87 -2.06 0.69
C LYS A 393 14.28 -1.37 1.94
N ALA A 394 14.35 -0.04 2.01
CA ALA A 394 13.88 0.72 3.17
C ALA A 394 12.37 0.60 3.40
N HIS A 395 11.62 0.24 2.36
CA HIS A 395 10.15 0.14 2.36
C HIS A 395 9.67 -1.31 2.13
N GLY A 396 10.52 -2.30 2.43
CA GLY A 396 10.25 -3.70 2.09
C GLY A 396 8.95 -4.24 2.69
N LYS A 397 8.61 -3.84 3.92
CA LYS A 397 7.41 -4.33 4.64
C LYS A 397 6.13 -3.80 4.00
N GLU A 398 6.10 -2.52 3.63
CA GLU A 398 5.00 -1.87 2.93
C GLU A 398 4.89 -2.41 1.50
N LEU A 399 6.04 -2.58 0.83
CA LEU A 399 6.13 -3.08 -0.54
C LEU A 399 5.53 -4.48 -0.68
N VAL A 400 5.87 -5.41 0.22
CA VAL A 400 5.40 -6.81 0.11
C VAL A 400 3.89 -6.93 0.37
N LYS A 401 3.34 -6.10 1.26
CA LYS A 401 1.89 -6.09 1.61
C LYS A 401 1.03 -5.33 0.61
N ASN A 402 1.63 -4.48 -0.23
CA ASN A 402 0.90 -3.70 -1.21
C ASN A 402 0.44 -4.54 -2.43
N GLU A 403 -0.76 -4.28 -2.93
CA GLU A 403 -1.37 -4.97 -4.09
C GLU A 403 -0.52 -4.95 -5.37
N TYR A 404 0.17 -3.84 -5.61
CA TYR A 404 1.05 -3.68 -6.76
C TYR A 404 2.53 -3.82 -6.38
N GLY A 405 2.91 -3.43 -5.17
CA GLY A 405 4.28 -3.61 -4.65
C GLY A 405 4.77 -5.07 -4.64
N ASN A 406 3.90 -6.04 -4.35
CA ASN A 406 4.29 -7.46 -4.43
C ASN A 406 4.68 -7.88 -5.86
N ILE A 407 4.06 -7.30 -6.89
CA ILE A 407 4.39 -7.56 -8.31
C ILE A 407 5.76 -6.99 -8.65
N VAL A 408 6.10 -5.80 -8.13
CA VAL A 408 7.44 -5.20 -8.26
C VAL A 408 8.51 -6.10 -7.61
N LEU A 409 8.24 -6.64 -6.41
CA LEU A 409 9.15 -7.56 -5.75
C LEU A 409 9.33 -8.89 -6.52
N ILE A 410 8.25 -9.45 -7.06
CA ILE A 410 8.33 -10.63 -7.94
C ILE A 410 9.14 -10.30 -9.20
N THR A 411 8.96 -9.13 -9.79
CA THR A 411 9.72 -8.69 -10.97
C THR A 411 11.22 -8.59 -10.67
N LEU A 412 11.59 -8.11 -9.47
CA LEU A 412 12.98 -8.16 -9.02
C LEU A 412 13.51 -9.59 -8.94
N PHE A 413 12.75 -10.51 -8.34
CA PHE A 413 13.10 -11.94 -8.28
C PHE A 413 13.18 -12.59 -9.68
N MET A 414 12.42 -12.09 -10.66
CA MET A 414 12.42 -12.56 -12.05
C MET A 414 13.56 -11.98 -12.90
N SER A 415 14.18 -10.89 -12.49
CA SER A 415 15.11 -10.16 -13.38
C SER A 415 16.53 -10.08 -12.83
N VAL A 416 16.74 -10.00 -11.51
CA VAL A 416 18.07 -9.69 -10.94
C VAL A 416 18.93 -10.94 -10.80
N ASP A 417 20.04 -11.01 -11.53
CA ASP A 417 20.96 -12.16 -11.49
C ASP A 417 21.73 -12.29 -10.16
N ASP A 418 21.94 -11.19 -9.42
CA ASP A 418 22.56 -11.17 -8.09
C ASP A 418 21.54 -11.60 -7.01
N THR A 419 21.38 -12.91 -6.86
CA THR A 419 20.47 -13.52 -5.88
C THR A 419 20.93 -13.33 -4.44
N VAL A 420 22.21 -13.04 -4.19
CA VAL A 420 22.73 -12.75 -2.84
C VAL A 420 22.25 -11.37 -2.39
N LEU A 421 22.32 -10.39 -3.28
CA LEU A 421 21.82 -9.03 -3.01
C LEU A 421 20.32 -9.05 -2.70
N LEU A 422 19.51 -9.71 -3.54
CA LEU A 422 18.08 -9.82 -3.32
C LEU A 422 17.73 -10.48 -1.99
N HIS A 423 18.43 -11.58 -1.66
CA HIS A 423 18.20 -12.28 -0.41
C HIS A 423 18.44 -11.38 0.81
N LYS A 424 19.58 -10.67 0.81
CA LYS A 424 19.95 -9.74 1.90
C LYS A 424 19.07 -8.49 1.96
N ALA A 425 18.51 -8.07 0.83
CA ALA A 425 17.70 -6.86 0.77
C ALA A 425 16.26 -7.12 1.21
N PHE A 426 15.68 -8.27 0.83
CA PHE A 426 14.27 -8.54 1.04
C PHE A 426 14.05 -9.78 1.90
N THR A 427 14.41 -10.97 1.44
CA THR A 427 14.00 -12.19 2.15
C THR A 427 14.53 -12.27 3.59
N ALA A 428 15.79 -11.86 3.83
CA ALA A 428 16.38 -11.91 5.17
C ALA A 428 15.83 -10.85 6.14
N GLU A 429 15.28 -9.75 5.62
CA GLU A 429 14.69 -8.68 6.42
C GLU A 429 13.18 -8.92 6.67
N LEU A 430 12.49 -9.47 5.66
CA LEU A 430 11.05 -9.71 5.71
C LEU A 430 10.69 -10.99 6.48
N ILE A 431 11.57 -11.99 6.50
CA ILE A 431 11.35 -13.23 7.27
C ILE A 431 11.88 -13.02 8.68
N ASN A 432 11.00 -12.62 9.59
CA ASN A 432 11.29 -12.43 11.01
C ASN A 432 10.11 -12.90 11.87
N GLU A 433 10.35 -13.17 13.15
CA GLU A 433 9.33 -13.75 14.06
C GLU A 433 8.12 -12.85 14.28
N GLU A 434 8.31 -11.52 14.28
CA GLU A 434 7.23 -10.55 14.50
C GLU A 434 6.24 -10.54 13.32
N ASP A 435 6.76 -10.62 12.10
CA ASP A 435 5.96 -10.45 10.89
C ASP A 435 5.51 -11.75 10.23
N ILE A 436 6.08 -12.92 10.60
CA ILE A 436 5.87 -14.19 9.88
C ILE A 436 4.39 -14.58 9.73
N ALA A 437 3.58 -14.36 10.77
CA ALA A 437 2.15 -14.62 10.72
C ALA A 437 1.46 -13.79 9.62
N SER A 438 1.76 -12.48 9.58
CA SER A 438 1.24 -11.58 8.55
C SER A 438 1.81 -11.88 7.18
N LEU A 439 3.08 -12.30 7.09
CA LEU A 439 3.75 -12.61 5.83
C LEU A 439 3.11 -13.83 5.14
N LEU A 440 2.81 -14.88 5.91
CA LEU A 440 2.22 -16.11 5.38
C LEU A 440 0.71 -15.97 5.14
N GLY A 441 0.03 -15.17 5.96
CA GLY A 441 -1.42 -15.03 6.01
C GLY A 441 -2.00 -13.91 5.15
N ASP A 442 -1.21 -12.91 4.75
CA ASP A 442 -1.68 -11.78 3.95
C ASP A 442 -1.82 -12.15 2.46
N LYS A 443 -2.84 -11.59 1.80
CA LYS A 443 -3.20 -11.86 0.40
C LYS A 443 -2.07 -11.54 -0.58
N PHE A 444 -1.29 -10.49 -0.31
CA PHE A 444 -0.24 -9.98 -1.19
C PHE A 444 1.14 -10.36 -0.68
N ALA A 445 1.40 -10.26 0.63
CA ALA A 445 2.71 -10.50 1.23
C ALA A 445 3.26 -11.91 0.97
N ARG A 446 2.38 -12.91 0.91
CA ARG A 446 2.77 -14.30 0.64
C ARG A 446 3.14 -14.55 -0.83
N ARG A 447 2.67 -13.73 -1.77
CA ARG A 447 2.80 -13.99 -3.22
C ARG A 447 4.25 -14.04 -3.69
N PRO A 448 5.15 -13.11 -3.30
CA PRO A 448 6.56 -13.19 -3.68
C PRO A 448 7.23 -14.49 -3.23
N PHE A 449 6.86 -15.02 -2.06
CA PHE A 449 7.39 -16.28 -1.55
C PHE A 449 6.74 -17.48 -2.25
N LEU A 450 5.43 -17.48 -2.49
CA LEU A 450 4.78 -18.51 -3.30
C LEU A 450 5.37 -18.58 -4.72
N TYR A 451 5.75 -17.44 -5.29
CA TYR A 451 6.50 -17.39 -6.53
C TYR A 451 7.85 -18.10 -6.42
N LEU A 452 8.63 -17.88 -5.36
CA LEU A 452 9.89 -18.60 -5.14
C LEU A 452 9.68 -20.12 -5.02
N LEU A 453 8.61 -20.54 -4.34
CA LEU A 453 8.33 -21.95 -4.04
C LEU A 453 7.73 -22.72 -5.23
N LYS A 454 6.83 -22.09 -6.00
CA LYS A 454 5.99 -22.77 -7.01
C LYS A 454 5.99 -22.09 -8.37
N GLY A 455 6.73 -21.01 -8.55
CA GLY A 455 6.66 -20.19 -9.75
C GLY A 455 5.29 -19.54 -9.94
N LEU A 456 4.94 -19.28 -11.20
CA LEU A 456 3.66 -18.68 -11.59
C LEU A 456 2.51 -19.70 -11.65
N ASP A 457 2.33 -20.51 -10.61
CA ASP A 457 1.27 -21.51 -10.53
C ASP A 457 -0.13 -20.84 -10.54
N GLY A 458 -1.05 -21.35 -11.36
CA GLY A 458 -2.39 -20.81 -11.54
C GLY A 458 -3.27 -20.83 -10.28
N ARG A 459 -2.90 -21.60 -9.26
CA ARG A 459 -3.56 -21.59 -7.94
C ARG A 459 -3.30 -20.29 -7.17
N TYR A 460 -2.19 -19.61 -7.46
CA TYR A 460 -1.72 -18.44 -6.72
C TYR A 460 -1.72 -17.16 -7.56
N PHE A 461 -1.58 -17.30 -8.88
CA PHE A 461 -1.49 -16.18 -9.81
C PHE A 461 -2.59 -16.29 -10.86
N SER A 462 -3.44 -15.27 -10.94
CA SER A 462 -4.49 -15.21 -11.97
C SER A 462 -3.88 -15.13 -13.37
N PRO A 463 -4.58 -15.55 -14.43
CA PRO A 463 -4.08 -15.48 -15.81
C PRO A 463 -3.63 -14.07 -16.22
N LEU A 464 -4.29 -13.02 -15.73
CA LEU A 464 -3.92 -11.63 -15.98
C LEU A 464 -2.56 -11.29 -15.34
N VAL A 465 -2.40 -11.59 -14.05
CA VAL A 465 -1.13 -11.36 -13.33
C VAL A 465 0.02 -12.17 -13.94
N GLN A 466 -0.23 -13.41 -14.35
CA GLN A 466 0.78 -14.21 -15.03
C GLN A 466 1.20 -13.61 -16.37
N LYS A 467 0.25 -13.08 -17.15
CA LYS A 467 0.52 -12.43 -18.42
C LYS A 467 1.43 -11.22 -18.23
N ASP A 468 1.14 -10.39 -17.24
CA ASP A 468 1.93 -9.18 -16.94
C ASP A 468 3.34 -9.54 -16.46
N LEU A 469 3.48 -10.49 -15.52
CA LEU A 469 4.79 -10.94 -15.04
C LEU A 469 5.64 -11.57 -16.16
N LYS A 470 5.03 -12.37 -17.05
CA LYS A 470 5.71 -12.95 -18.21
C LYS A 470 6.12 -11.89 -19.24
N LYS A 471 5.35 -10.80 -19.39
CA LYS A 471 5.75 -9.64 -20.21
C LYS A 471 7.04 -9.03 -19.67
N TYR A 472 7.14 -8.79 -18.36
CA TYR A 472 8.36 -8.23 -17.76
C TYR A 472 9.54 -9.20 -17.79
N GLU A 473 9.28 -10.49 -17.62
CA GLU A 473 10.29 -11.54 -17.80
C GLU A 473 10.88 -11.48 -19.20
N ALA A 474 10.05 -11.56 -20.24
CA ALA A 474 10.51 -11.52 -21.62
C ALA A 474 11.34 -10.27 -21.90
N LEU A 475 10.89 -9.10 -21.42
CA LEU A 475 11.60 -7.83 -21.55
C LEU A 475 12.99 -7.84 -20.87
N ALA A 476 13.12 -8.49 -19.71
CA ALA A 476 14.39 -8.59 -19.01
C ALA A 476 15.39 -9.51 -19.74
N TYR A 477 14.90 -10.65 -20.24
CA TYR A 477 15.72 -11.66 -20.92
C TYR A 477 16.14 -11.28 -22.33
N GLU A 478 15.47 -10.30 -22.93
CA GLU A 478 15.86 -9.77 -24.24
C GLU A 478 17.27 -9.16 -24.21
N LYS A 479 17.69 -8.52 -23.10
CA LYS A 479 18.95 -7.76 -23.07
C LYS A 479 19.74 -7.80 -21.77
N THR A 480 19.09 -7.77 -20.60
CA THR A 480 19.75 -7.40 -19.34
C THR A 480 19.94 -8.56 -18.36
N SER A 481 19.07 -9.58 -18.43
CA SER A 481 19.11 -10.76 -17.57
C SER A 481 19.68 -11.95 -18.32
N LYS A 482 20.66 -12.65 -17.72
CA LYS A 482 21.38 -13.76 -18.37
C LYS A 482 21.18 -15.09 -17.67
N LYS A 483 20.97 -15.09 -16.35
CA LYS A 483 20.76 -16.32 -15.58
C LYS A 483 19.44 -16.98 -15.98
N PRO A 484 19.38 -18.29 -16.25
CA PRO A 484 18.11 -18.98 -16.51
C PRO A 484 17.08 -18.77 -15.40
N GLN A 485 15.81 -18.61 -15.76
CA GLN A 485 14.77 -18.19 -14.81
C GLN A 485 14.59 -19.19 -13.67
N GLU A 486 14.53 -20.47 -14.02
CA GLU A 486 14.40 -21.55 -13.05
C GLU A 486 15.60 -21.61 -12.10
N GLN A 487 16.82 -21.48 -12.63
CA GLN A 487 18.03 -21.44 -11.81
C GLN A 487 17.99 -20.27 -10.82
N ARG A 488 17.62 -19.06 -11.25
CA ARG A 488 17.52 -17.89 -10.36
C ARG A 488 16.48 -18.10 -9.26
N ARG A 489 15.30 -18.62 -9.61
CA ARG A 489 14.23 -18.91 -8.66
C ARG A 489 14.70 -19.92 -7.62
N MET A 490 15.33 -21.02 -8.04
CA MET A 490 15.84 -22.04 -7.14
C MET A 490 16.92 -21.47 -6.21
N GLU A 491 17.89 -20.70 -6.71
CA GLU A 491 18.90 -20.06 -5.86
C GLU A 491 18.30 -19.11 -4.79
N LEU A 492 17.21 -18.39 -5.12
CA LEU A 492 16.51 -17.53 -4.15
C LEU A 492 15.71 -18.35 -3.16
N SER A 493 15.02 -19.40 -3.62
CA SER A 493 14.26 -20.33 -2.78
C SER A 493 15.17 -21.01 -1.76
N GLU A 494 16.32 -21.53 -2.17
CA GLU A 494 17.29 -22.20 -1.29
C GLU A 494 17.87 -21.28 -0.19
N LYS A 495 17.89 -19.96 -0.43
CA LYS A 495 18.29 -18.99 0.60
C LYS A 495 17.15 -18.59 1.53
N ALA A 496 15.91 -18.57 1.03
CA ALA A 496 14.74 -18.18 1.80
C ALA A 496 14.21 -19.32 2.69
N LEU A 497 14.24 -20.56 2.21
CA LEU A 497 13.68 -21.71 2.92
C LEU A 497 14.24 -21.91 4.33
N PRO A 498 15.58 -21.87 4.57
CA PRO A 498 16.11 -22.10 5.92
C PRO A 498 15.54 -21.09 6.93
N LEU A 499 15.45 -19.81 6.53
CA LEU A 499 14.87 -18.75 7.35
C LEU A 499 13.38 -18.98 7.59
N LEU A 500 12.61 -19.33 6.56
CA LEU A 500 11.19 -19.64 6.71
C LEU A 500 10.97 -20.77 7.72
N TYR A 501 11.71 -21.87 7.60
CA TYR A 501 11.60 -22.98 8.53
C TYR A 501 11.99 -22.58 9.96
N SER A 502 13.15 -21.93 10.15
CA SER A 502 13.62 -21.56 11.49
C SER A 502 12.67 -20.57 12.18
N THR A 503 12.19 -19.57 11.45
CA THR A 503 11.30 -18.54 11.98
C THR A 503 9.91 -19.11 12.29
N ILE A 504 9.37 -19.99 11.44
CA ILE A 504 8.10 -20.67 11.74
C ILE A 504 8.26 -21.57 12.97
N LEU A 505 9.35 -22.32 13.09
CA LEU A 505 9.58 -23.18 14.26
C LEU A 505 9.69 -22.39 15.57
N ALA A 506 10.27 -21.19 15.56
CA ALA A 506 10.28 -20.31 16.74
C ALA A 506 8.86 -19.89 17.20
N THR A 507 7.87 -19.89 16.30
CA THR A 507 6.47 -19.62 16.67
C THR A 507 5.83 -20.76 17.47
N VAL A 508 6.39 -21.98 17.36
CA VAL A 508 5.98 -23.14 18.18
C VAL A 508 6.40 -22.89 19.62
N ASP A 509 7.66 -22.49 19.84
CA ASP A 509 8.21 -22.25 21.17
C ASP A 509 7.53 -21.05 21.89
N SER A 510 7.10 -20.05 21.12
CA SER A 510 6.36 -18.89 21.65
C SER A 510 4.85 -19.11 21.81
N GLY A 511 4.31 -20.26 21.38
CA GLY A 511 2.88 -20.60 21.49
C GLY A 511 1.97 -19.88 20.49
N SER A 512 2.54 -19.24 19.45
CA SER A 512 1.77 -18.52 18.42
C SER A 512 1.47 -19.36 17.16
N PHE A 513 2.05 -20.56 17.06
CA PHE A 513 1.94 -21.45 15.90
C PHE A 513 0.50 -21.83 15.51
N ASP A 514 -0.35 -22.20 16.47
CA ASP A 514 -1.74 -22.61 16.21
C ASP A 514 -2.59 -21.46 15.66
N SER A 515 -2.29 -20.22 16.09
CA SER A 515 -2.92 -19.01 15.57
C SER A 515 -2.56 -18.78 14.10
N ILE A 516 -1.30 -19.02 13.72
CA ILE A 516 -0.86 -18.97 12.32
C ILE A 516 -1.57 -20.03 11.48
N LEU A 517 -1.63 -21.27 11.96
CA LEU A 517 -2.35 -22.36 11.28
C LEU A 517 -3.86 -22.10 11.16
N SER A 518 -4.44 -21.29 12.06
CA SER A 518 -5.84 -20.88 11.98
C SER A 518 -6.15 -19.91 10.83
N SER A 519 -5.15 -19.45 10.07
CA SER A 519 -5.33 -18.68 8.82
C SER A 519 -5.24 -19.57 7.58
N ASN A 520 -6.26 -19.52 6.71
CA ASN A 520 -6.32 -20.33 5.48
C ASN A 520 -5.12 -20.09 4.58
N MET A 521 -4.78 -18.81 4.42
CA MET A 521 -3.67 -18.41 3.58
C MET A 521 -2.34 -18.85 4.17
N ALA A 522 -2.16 -18.75 5.49
CA ALA A 522 -0.92 -19.15 6.14
C ALA A 522 -0.74 -20.68 6.13
N ALA A 523 -1.78 -21.45 6.45
CA ALA A 523 -1.74 -22.92 6.38
C ALA A 523 -1.44 -23.41 4.95
N GLN A 524 -2.02 -22.77 3.93
CA GLN A 524 -1.71 -23.07 2.53
C GLN A 524 -0.24 -22.76 2.19
N THR A 525 0.27 -21.59 2.57
CA THR A 525 1.68 -21.22 2.33
C THR A 525 2.63 -22.17 3.05
N MET A 526 2.33 -22.54 4.30
CA MET A 526 3.12 -23.50 5.09
C MET A 526 3.13 -24.89 4.45
N THR A 527 1.99 -25.33 3.92
CA THR A 527 1.90 -26.59 3.15
C THR A 527 2.84 -26.55 1.95
N GLU A 528 2.86 -25.44 1.20
CA GLU A 528 3.75 -25.29 0.04
C GLU A 528 5.22 -25.21 0.43
N ILE A 529 5.57 -24.60 1.57
CA ILE A 529 6.94 -24.60 2.12
C ILE A 529 7.41 -26.04 2.37
N ILE A 530 6.58 -26.87 3.01
CA ILE A 530 6.91 -28.27 3.31
C ILE A 530 7.06 -29.09 2.03
N LEU A 531 6.16 -28.90 1.07
CA LEU A 531 6.16 -29.61 -0.21
C LEU A 531 7.18 -29.07 -1.22
N THR A 532 7.96 -28.06 -0.86
CA THR A 532 9.05 -27.55 -1.70
C THR A 532 10.33 -28.34 -1.42
N THR A 533 10.89 -28.91 -2.49
CA THR A 533 12.15 -29.63 -2.46
C THR A 533 13.31 -28.69 -2.17
N SER A 534 14.33 -29.17 -1.47
CA SER A 534 15.54 -28.38 -1.21
C SER A 534 16.78 -29.26 -1.26
N GLU A 535 17.89 -28.70 -1.74
CA GLU A 535 19.22 -29.32 -1.69
C GLU A 535 19.90 -29.15 -0.33
N ASN A 536 19.32 -28.36 0.57
CA ASN A 536 19.86 -28.11 1.90
C ASN A 536 19.61 -29.29 2.85
N ASP A 537 20.68 -29.96 3.26
CA ASP A 537 20.63 -31.10 4.19
C ASP A 537 20.02 -30.74 5.56
N GLU A 538 20.25 -29.54 6.08
CA GLU A 538 19.67 -29.10 7.36
C GLU A 538 18.14 -29.00 7.28
N ILE A 539 17.62 -28.52 6.15
CA ILE A 539 16.16 -28.52 5.91
C ILE A 539 15.65 -29.96 5.90
N ASN A 540 16.29 -30.83 5.12
CA ASN A 540 15.79 -32.18 4.87
C ASN A 540 15.89 -33.08 6.11
N THR A 541 16.93 -32.93 6.92
CA THR A 541 17.24 -33.83 8.05
C THR A 541 16.77 -33.33 9.41
N ASN A 542 16.57 -32.02 9.58
CA ASN A 542 16.29 -31.42 10.87
C ASN A 542 15.06 -30.50 10.84
N LEU A 543 15.07 -29.45 10.03
CA LEU A 543 14.03 -28.40 10.11
C LEU A 543 12.67 -28.86 9.59
N ARG A 544 12.62 -29.52 8.42
CA ARG A 544 11.35 -30.00 7.86
C ARG A 544 10.71 -31.10 8.74
N PRO A 545 11.44 -32.13 9.21
CA PRO A 545 10.88 -33.10 10.14
C PRO A 545 10.27 -32.45 11.39
N LYS A 546 10.98 -31.49 12.01
CA LYS A 546 10.45 -30.74 13.17
C LYS A 546 9.18 -29.97 12.86
N LEU A 547 9.08 -29.35 11.70
CA LEU A 547 7.88 -28.62 11.31
C LEU A 547 6.71 -29.58 11.05
N ILE A 548 6.97 -30.73 10.44
CA ILE A 548 5.97 -31.79 10.26
C ILE A 548 5.51 -32.32 11.64
N ASP A 549 6.43 -32.52 12.58
CA ASP A 549 6.10 -32.90 13.96
C ASP A 549 5.22 -31.86 14.65
N ALA A 550 5.53 -30.57 14.52
CA ALA A 550 4.72 -29.50 15.07
C ALA A 550 3.30 -29.46 14.46
N ILE A 551 3.18 -29.64 13.14
CA ILE A 551 1.87 -29.74 12.47
C ILE A 551 1.11 -30.97 12.95
N PHE A 552 1.79 -32.12 13.10
CA PHE A 552 1.18 -33.34 13.60
C PHE A 552 0.64 -33.14 15.02
N ALA A 553 1.43 -32.55 15.92
CA ALA A 553 1.02 -32.23 17.28
C ALA A 553 -0.18 -31.27 17.31
N ALA A 554 -0.17 -30.21 16.50
CA ALA A 554 -1.24 -29.21 16.49
C ALA A 554 -2.54 -29.69 15.81
N CYS A 555 -2.44 -30.57 14.80
CA CYS A 555 -3.56 -30.91 13.92
C CYS A 555 -4.06 -32.36 14.04
N VAL A 556 -3.29 -33.26 14.66
CA VAL A 556 -3.59 -34.70 14.71
C VAL A 556 -3.61 -35.23 16.14
N GLU A 557 -2.69 -34.77 16.99
CA GLU A 557 -2.71 -35.11 18.41
C GLU A 557 -3.81 -34.32 19.14
N GLY A 558 -4.24 -34.85 20.29
CA GLY A 558 -5.36 -34.30 21.07
C GLY A 558 -6.67 -35.03 20.83
N ASP A 559 -7.72 -34.58 21.50
CA ASP A 559 -9.06 -35.16 21.35
C ASP A 559 -9.81 -34.47 20.20
N ILE A 560 -10.07 -35.21 19.12
CA ILE A 560 -10.81 -34.69 17.96
C ILE A 560 -12.28 -34.39 18.28
N LEU A 561 -12.80 -34.78 19.44
CA LEU A 561 -14.14 -34.38 19.87
C LEU A 561 -14.18 -32.95 20.43
N GLU A 562 -13.04 -32.35 20.74
CA GLU A 562 -12.97 -30.99 21.24
C GLU A 562 -13.22 -29.98 20.12
N ASP A 563 -14.11 -29.01 20.36
CA ASP A 563 -14.46 -27.98 19.38
C ASP A 563 -13.26 -27.11 18.97
N TYR A 564 -12.28 -26.95 19.88
CA TYR A 564 -11.06 -26.18 19.63
C TYR A 564 -9.97 -26.96 18.89
N HIS A 565 -10.12 -28.27 18.68
CA HIS A 565 -9.19 -29.06 17.88
C HIS A 565 -9.11 -28.46 16.46
N LEU A 566 -7.90 -28.22 15.93
CA LEU A 566 -7.71 -27.43 14.71
C LEU A 566 -8.47 -27.98 13.50
N ILE A 567 -8.57 -29.30 13.35
CA ILE A 567 -9.38 -29.93 12.28
C ILE A 567 -10.86 -29.51 12.32
N ASN A 568 -11.43 -29.27 13.51
CA ASN A 568 -12.83 -28.90 13.69
C ASN A 568 -13.01 -27.39 13.57
N LYS A 569 -12.15 -26.63 14.26
CA LYS A 569 -12.18 -25.17 14.27
C LYS A 569 -11.91 -24.58 12.88
N VAL A 570 -11.10 -25.27 12.07
CA VAL A 570 -10.48 -24.70 10.87
C VAL A 570 -10.59 -25.67 9.68
N PRO A 571 -11.67 -25.61 8.88
CA PRO A 571 -11.97 -26.64 7.87
C PRO A 571 -10.90 -26.87 6.79
N PHE A 572 -10.02 -25.90 6.54
CA PHE A 572 -8.96 -26.03 5.55
C PHE A 572 -7.73 -26.81 6.06
N ILE A 573 -7.60 -27.04 7.37
CA ILE A 573 -6.55 -27.90 7.93
C ILE A 573 -6.64 -29.32 7.38
N SER A 574 -7.86 -29.85 7.20
CA SER A 574 -8.06 -31.15 6.56
C SER A 574 -7.52 -31.18 5.11
N ARG A 575 -7.60 -30.05 4.40
CA ARG A 575 -7.05 -29.90 3.03
C ARG A 575 -5.53 -29.82 3.05
N SER A 576 -4.94 -29.11 4.00
CA SER A 576 -3.48 -29.08 4.21
C SER A 576 -2.94 -30.46 4.55
N LEU A 577 -3.54 -31.17 5.51
CA LEU A 577 -3.17 -32.55 5.84
C LEU A 577 -3.34 -33.48 4.64
N LYS A 578 -4.43 -33.36 3.89
CA LYS A 578 -4.62 -34.12 2.64
C LYS A 578 -3.48 -33.85 1.63
N ALA A 579 -3.08 -32.60 1.43
CA ALA A 579 -1.98 -32.26 0.54
C ALA A 579 -0.64 -32.83 1.03
N LEU A 580 -0.36 -32.78 2.34
CA LEU A 580 0.83 -33.38 2.94
C LEU A 580 0.82 -34.91 2.84
N ILE A 581 -0.33 -35.56 3.06
CA ILE A 581 -0.52 -37.01 2.88
C ILE A 581 -0.30 -37.42 1.42
N GLN A 582 -0.71 -36.59 0.46
CA GLN A 582 -0.46 -36.84 -0.96
C GLN A 582 1.00 -36.59 -1.33
N GLY A 583 1.68 -35.68 -0.62
CA GLY A 583 3.05 -35.30 -0.92
C GLY A 583 3.21 -34.80 -2.36
N ASN A 584 4.41 -34.93 -2.92
CA ASN A 584 4.64 -34.68 -4.35
C ASN A 584 4.34 -35.91 -5.23
N GLU A 585 4.14 -37.07 -4.60
CA GLU A 585 3.98 -38.38 -5.26
C GLU A 585 2.58 -38.60 -5.81
N PHE A 586 1.56 -38.00 -5.19
CA PHE A 586 0.18 -38.24 -5.55
C PHE A 586 -0.55 -36.93 -5.84
N LYS A 587 -1.44 -36.96 -6.84
CA LYS A 587 -2.29 -35.82 -7.20
C LYS A 587 -3.68 -36.29 -7.59
N TRP A 588 -4.69 -35.59 -7.08
CA TRP A 588 -6.08 -35.84 -7.47
C TRP A 588 -6.33 -35.39 -8.92
N ASP A 589 -6.81 -36.31 -9.75
CA ASP A 589 -7.23 -36.05 -11.11
C ASP A 589 -8.75 -35.84 -11.13
N ASN A 590 -9.18 -34.59 -11.40
CA ASN A 590 -10.59 -34.21 -11.41
C ASN A 590 -11.38 -34.87 -12.54
N GLU A 591 -10.75 -35.12 -13.69
CA GLU A 591 -11.41 -35.75 -14.85
C GLU A 591 -11.63 -37.24 -14.59
N LYS A 592 -10.59 -37.91 -14.09
CA LYS A 592 -10.65 -39.34 -13.78
C LYS A 592 -11.30 -39.65 -12.43
N LYS A 593 -11.60 -38.63 -11.63
CA LYS A 593 -12.13 -38.73 -10.26
C LYS A 593 -11.38 -39.74 -9.40
N LYS A 594 -10.05 -39.74 -9.49
CA LYS A 594 -9.18 -40.65 -8.75
C LYS A 594 -7.82 -40.04 -8.48
N LEU A 595 -7.15 -40.54 -7.45
CA LEU A 595 -5.77 -40.21 -7.17
C LEU A 595 -4.85 -40.82 -8.25
N THR A 596 -3.86 -40.07 -8.70
CA THR A 596 -2.86 -40.49 -9.70
C THR A 596 -1.46 -40.34 -9.13
N THR A 597 -0.55 -41.22 -9.52
CA THR A 597 0.85 -41.21 -9.06
C THR A 597 1.74 -40.49 -10.06
N ASN A 598 2.53 -39.54 -9.58
CA ASN A 598 3.62 -38.93 -10.32
C ASN A 598 4.91 -39.70 -10.03
N LYS A 599 5.44 -40.43 -11.00
CA LYS A 599 6.64 -41.27 -10.80
C LYS A 599 7.94 -40.48 -10.88
N ASP A 600 7.90 -39.31 -11.52
CA ASP A 600 9.10 -38.51 -11.81
C ASP A 600 9.32 -37.40 -10.77
N CYS A 601 8.56 -37.40 -9.67
CA CYS A 601 8.71 -36.42 -8.60
C CYS A 601 9.83 -36.79 -7.61
N VAL A 602 10.38 -35.76 -6.97
CA VAL A 602 11.25 -35.94 -5.81
C VAL A 602 10.38 -36.19 -4.57
N LYS A 603 10.64 -37.32 -3.91
CA LYS A 603 9.99 -37.67 -2.64
C LYS A 603 10.55 -36.82 -1.51
N ILE A 604 9.68 -36.43 -0.59
CA ILE A 604 10.04 -35.66 0.59
C ILE A 604 9.81 -36.55 1.82
N SER A 605 10.82 -36.70 2.66
CA SER A 605 10.74 -37.47 3.91
C SER A 605 9.74 -36.84 4.88
N GLY A 606 8.98 -37.67 5.59
CA GLY A 606 7.98 -37.27 6.58
C GLY A 606 6.62 -36.85 6.00
N VAL A 607 6.45 -36.81 4.68
CA VAL A 607 5.15 -36.58 4.01
C VAL A 607 4.75 -37.78 3.16
N GLY A 608 3.66 -37.68 2.39
CA GLY A 608 3.26 -38.78 1.51
C GLY A 608 2.76 -39.99 2.30
N PRO A 609 3.11 -41.23 1.87
CA PRO A 609 2.77 -42.45 2.59
C PRO A 609 3.27 -42.49 4.05
N GLU A 610 4.43 -41.88 4.35
CA GLU A 610 4.99 -41.88 5.72
C GLU A 610 4.08 -41.14 6.70
N LEU A 611 3.58 -39.96 6.31
CA LEU A 611 2.62 -39.21 7.12
C LEU A 611 1.27 -39.92 7.21
N ALA A 612 0.80 -40.49 6.10
CA ALA A 612 -0.44 -41.26 6.08
C ALA A 612 -0.39 -42.44 7.08
N THR A 613 0.72 -43.17 7.10
CA THR A 613 0.97 -44.27 8.04
C THR A 613 1.00 -43.75 9.47
N ARG A 614 1.75 -42.68 9.76
CA ARG A 614 1.82 -42.10 11.11
C ARG A 614 0.45 -41.66 11.65
N ILE A 615 -0.36 -41.00 10.83
CA ILE A 615 -1.72 -40.59 11.21
C ILE A 615 -2.59 -41.81 11.52
N VAL A 616 -2.57 -42.82 10.63
CA VAL A 616 -3.36 -44.05 10.81
C VAL A 616 -2.95 -44.80 12.07
N GLU A 617 -1.65 -44.92 12.33
CA GLU A 617 -1.15 -45.57 13.55
C GLU A 617 -1.62 -44.83 14.80
N HIS A 618 -1.54 -43.49 14.82
CA HIS A 618 -2.01 -42.69 15.94
C HIS A 618 -3.53 -42.86 16.17
N VAL A 619 -4.34 -42.75 15.11
CA VAL A 619 -5.80 -42.90 15.21
C VAL A 619 -6.19 -44.29 15.72
N LEU A 620 -5.54 -45.34 15.22
CA LEU A 620 -5.84 -46.71 15.65
C LEU A 620 -5.33 -47.02 17.06
N ALA A 621 -4.16 -46.50 17.44
CA ALA A 621 -3.57 -46.74 18.76
C ALA A 621 -4.39 -46.09 19.90
N ASN A 622 -5.07 -44.99 19.62
CA ASN A 622 -5.90 -44.25 20.59
C ASN A 622 -7.39 -44.62 20.51
N ASP A 623 -7.77 -45.65 19.75
CA ASP A 623 -9.17 -46.06 19.50
C ASP A 623 -10.08 -44.92 18.95
N ALA A 624 -9.48 -43.92 18.32
CA ALA A 624 -10.15 -42.70 17.87
C ALA A 624 -10.77 -42.82 16.46
N LEU A 625 -10.83 -44.03 15.89
CA LEU A 625 -11.24 -44.24 14.49
C LEU A 625 -12.67 -43.79 14.21
N VAL A 626 -13.59 -44.01 15.16
CA VAL A 626 -15.00 -43.60 15.01
C VAL A 626 -15.08 -42.07 14.97
N ASP A 627 -14.36 -41.40 15.86
CA ASP A 627 -14.40 -39.94 15.98
C ASP A 627 -13.73 -39.28 14.77
N TRP A 628 -12.58 -39.81 14.34
CA TRP A 628 -11.91 -39.40 13.10
C TRP A 628 -12.70 -39.72 11.83
N SER A 629 -13.67 -40.62 11.89
CA SER A 629 -14.54 -40.88 10.74
C SER A 629 -15.70 -39.89 10.58
N ARG A 630 -15.83 -38.94 11.53
CA ARG A 630 -16.81 -37.86 11.50
C ARG A 630 -16.19 -36.56 10.99
N GLY A 631 -17.04 -35.61 10.60
CA GLY A 631 -16.64 -34.24 10.26
C GLY A 631 -15.46 -34.15 9.29
N GLN A 632 -14.52 -33.24 9.58
CA GLN A 632 -13.35 -32.98 8.74
C GLN A 632 -12.28 -34.08 8.81
N GLY A 633 -12.17 -34.80 9.93
CA GLY A 633 -11.24 -35.94 10.09
C GLY A 633 -11.48 -37.04 9.06
N SER A 634 -12.74 -37.22 8.65
CA SER A 634 -13.12 -38.24 7.67
C SER A 634 -12.41 -38.06 6.32
N PHE A 635 -12.18 -36.82 5.87
CA PHE A 635 -11.46 -36.53 4.63
C PHE A 635 -9.96 -36.80 4.75
N VAL A 636 -9.38 -36.66 5.95
CA VAL A 636 -8.00 -37.04 6.23
C VAL A 636 -7.86 -38.56 6.11
N LEU A 637 -8.79 -39.32 6.71
CA LEU A 637 -8.83 -40.79 6.58
C LEU A 637 -9.05 -41.25 5.14
N VAL A 638 -9.88 -40.56 4.35
CA VAL A 638 -10.05 -40.85 2.91
C VAL A 638 -8.71 -40.71 2.18
N SER A 639 -8.01 -39.60 2.41
CA SER A 639 -6.71 -39.36 1.78
C SER A 639 -5.68 -40.41 2.19
N SER A 640 -5.61 -40.74 3.49
CA SER A 640 -4.71 -41.79 3.99
C SER A 640 -5.04 -43.15 3.37
N TYR A 641 -6.32 -43.51 3.26
CA TYR A 641 -6.73 -44.76 2.63
C TYR A 641 -6.27 -44.85 1.16
N GLU A 642 -6.55 -43.81 0.37
CA GLU A 642 -6.19 -43.79 -1.05
C GLU A 642 -4.67 -43.83 -1.27
N VAL A 643 -3.90 -43.04 -0.50
CA VAL A 643 -2.44 -43.01 -0.60
C VAL A 643 -1.84 -44.35 -0.19
N LEU A 644 -2.22 -44.91 0.97
CA LEU A 644 -1.71 -46.20 1.44
C LEU A 644 -2.08 -47.35 0.50
N GLN A 645 -3.26 -47.28 -0.13
CA GLN A 645 -3.66 -48.25 -1.16
C GLN A 645 -2.75 -48.18 -2.38
N GLN A 646 -2.48 -46.99 -2.90
CA GLN A 646 -1.68 -46.80 -4.10
C GLN A 646 -0.19 -47.08 -3.87
N SER A 647 0.33 -46.71 -2.71
CA SER A 647 1.72 -46.99 -2.31
C SER A 647 1.95 -48.46 -1.93
N LYS A 648 0.88 -49.26 -1.78
CA LYS A 648 0.91 -50.64 -1.27
C LYS A 648 1.53 -50.74 0.13
N ASP A 649 1.25 -49.75 0.98
CA ASP A 649 1.77 -49.71 2.33
C ASP A 649 1.25 -50.89 3.19
N SER A 650 2.09 -51.34 4.11
CA SER A 650 1.75 -52.38 5.08
C SER A 650 0.49 -52.07 5.91
N LYS A 651 0.28 -50.81 6.30
CA LYS A 651 -0.83 -50.38 7.16
C LYS A 651 -2.16 -50.23 6.44
N PHE A 652 -2.17 -50.29 5.10
CA PHE A 652 -3.40 -50.24 4.33
C PHE A 652 -4.40 -51.33 4.75
N LYS A 653 -3.90 -52.56 4.97
CA LYS A 653 -4.75 -53.69 5.35
C LYS A 653 -5.37 -53.49 6.73
N ASP A 654 -4.60 -52.95 7.67
CA ASP A 654 -5.04 -52.68 9.04
C ASP A 654 -6.12 -51.60 9.05
N LEU A 655 -5.88 -50.48 8.36
CA LEU A 655 -6.88 -49.41 8.20
C LEU A 655 -8.17 -49.93 7.56
N LYS A 656 -8.05 -50.68 6.46
CA LYS A 656 -9.21 -51.26 5.76
C LYS A 656 -10.01 -52.21 6.65
N ALA A 657 -9.34 -53.04 7.44
CA ALA A 657 -10.00 -53.95 8.36
C ALA A 657 -10.73 -53.20 9.48
N SER A 658 -10.09 -52.19 10.07
CA SER A 658 -10.69 -51.38 11.15
C SER A 658 -11.87 -50.55 10.65
N LEU A 659 -11.78 -49.91 9.47
CA LEU A 659 -12.90 -49.19 8.86
C LEU A 659 -14.09 -50.10 8.55
N LYS A 660 -13.86 -51.38 8.19
CA LYS A 660 -14.94 -52.36 8.01
C LYS A 660 -15.66 -52.69 9.31
N LYS A 661 -14.98 -52.67 10.46
CA LYS A 661 -15.61 -52.90 11.77
C LYS A 661 -16.55 -51.76 12.16
N VAL A 662 -16.21 -50.52 11.81
CA VAL A 662 -17.03 -49.33 12.08
C VAL A 662 -17.97 -48.95 10.93
N ARG A 663 -18.13 -49.84 9.93
CA ARG A 663 -18.93 -49.57 8.72
C ARG A 663 -20.36 -49.14 9.03
N LYS A 664 -20.99 -49.73 10.07
CA LYS A 664 -22.37 -49.40 10.43
C LYS A 664 -22.49 -47.92 10.80
N GLN A 665 -21.59 -47.44 11.63
CA GLN A 665 -21.50 -46.04 12.05
C GLN A 665 -21.27 -45.11 10.85
N LEU A 666 -20.40 -45.49 9.90
CA LEU A 666 -20.15 -44.71 8.69
C LEU A 666 -21.38 -44.58 7.78
N VAL A 667 -22.19 -45.64 7.69
CA VAL A 667 -23.42 -45.65 6.87
C VAL A 667 -24.54 -44.85 7.52
N GLU A 668 -24.57 -44.80 8.85
CA GLU A 668 -25.53 -44.02 9.63
C GLU A 668 -25.26 -42.51 9.51
N ASP A 669 -24.00 -42.08 9.37
CA ASP A 669 -23.60 -40.69 9.15
C ASP A 669 -23.78 -40.24 7.68
N ARG A 670 -25.04 -40.07 7.26
CA ARG A 670 -25.42 -39.78 5.86
C ARG A 670 -25.01 -38.40 5.36
N ASP A 671 -24.96 -37.42 6.26
CA ASP A 671 -24.69 -36.02 5.91
C ASP A 671 -23.19 -35.74 5.78
N ASN A 672 -22.35 -36.61 6.33
CA ASN A 672 -20.90 -36.53 6.20
C ASN A 672 -20.41 -37.13 4.88
N LYS A 673 -20.12 -36.25 3.92
CA LYS A 673 -19.56 -36.63 2.61
C LYS A 673 -18.28 -37.46 2.71
N GLY A 674 -17.41 -37.21 3.70
CA GLY A 674 -16.17 -37.98 3.86
C GLY A 674 -16.42 -39.40 4.38
N ALA A 675 -17.35 -39.58 5.32
CA ALA A 675 -17.80 -40.91 5.73
C ALA A 675 -18.40 -41.70 4.55
N GLN A 676 -19.22 -41.04 3.72
CA GLN A 676 -19.78 -41.67 2.51
C GLN A 676 -18.71 -42.07 1.48
N LEU A 677 -17.61 -41.30 1.38
CA LEU A 677 -16.45 -41.68 0.57
C LEU A 677 -15.72 -42.89 1.15
N LEU A 678 -15.52 -42.95 2.48
CA LEU A 678 -14.92 -44.11 3.15
C LEU A 678 -15.75 -45.38 2.90
N VAL A 679 -17.08 -45.31 3.00
CA VAL A 679 -17.98 -46.44 2.69
C VAL A 679 -17.78 -46.93 1.27
N LYS A 680 -17.66 -46.02 0.28
CA LYS A 680 -17.40 -46.40 -1.11
C LYS A 680 -16.04 -47.06 -1.30
N LEU A 681 -15.01 -46.62 -0.58
CA LEU A 681 -13.65 -47.13 -0.68
C LEU A 681 -13.44 -48.52 -0.04
N ILE A 682 -14.22 -48.85 1.00
CA ILE A 682 -14.10 -50.14 1.71
C ILE A 682 -15.00 -51.26 1.13
N ASN A 683 -15.98 -50.90 0.31
CA ASN A 683 -16.73 -51.82 -0.55
C ASN A 683 -15.83 -52.34 -1.67
#